data_AF-A0A1B6Z4C3-F1
#
_entry.id   AF-A0A1B6Z4C3-F1
#
_cell.length_a   1.000
_cell.length_b   1.000
_cell.length_c   1.000
_cell.angle_alpha   90.00
_cell.angle_beta   90.00
_cell.angle_gamma   90.00
#
_symmetry.space_group_name_H-M   'P 1'
#
loop_
_entity.id
_entity.type
_entity.pdbx_description
1 polymer ?
#
loop_
_entity_poly.entity_id
_entity_poly.type
_entity_poly.pdbx_seq_one_letter_code
_entity_poly.pdbx_strand_id
1 'polypeptide(L)'
;MSSHRSAFIRSLSLAVSTATLAIALPAQAAVLIETTMQSSPGTSLLTSIIDPAGITSPVLLQAQQQVNTNARERLTLTLQDSGEEEETDEEEDEEKAEVLIANTNPISAGAITSNIIDQPQADAFARCLAGPGGVGSLECGNGANATGFNSVALGVNSQATATDATAVGDLANAAAGGATSIGAGSDATQQSSVALGNFAQATATGSIAIGSSAAAAGSNSVSIGASSRANQSSVAVGLNAQSTGTQSISIGNGSSSTMEQSTALGSGAFAGGLQSISIGAFSDATTTNSSALGFDAKATGLRSTSIGAGSDATMTDSSAAGYLAQAIGLRSTSIGAGSGATLTNSSALGFDAQATGINSTSIGAFSDATMTNSSALGYAARASGFQSTSIGTASDATMTDSSAVGYFAQAIGLRSTSIGAGSGATTPDSSALGFGAVATGGQSTSIGAFSDATMMDSSAVGYLAQATGISSTSIGAFSDATTTNSSALGFNAQATAINSVALGANSVANIANTVSVGAVGSERQIKNVAAGTLGTDAVNKTQLDAAVLAGGGSIYLDVNSAGAGADATGADSIAIGSDGVDADADGAQATGTRSIAIGADASANDDFATALGAGSSASVISATAIGAGSSASGIAATATGLFSSAGGEASSAYGNNANASGDFSIASGQASTASGTSAIAIGAASEGTANFTVAIGGDGSDADAFGAQATMEDSTAIGADTLASGLRSTAIGSGASATANNSFALGAAAQATGESASALGFQAQASDIKSFAIGPLSQATA
;
A
#
# COMPACT_ATOMS: atom_id res chain seq x y z
N MET A 1 -25.90 18.04 -41.65
CA MET A 1 -27.27 18.29 -41.18
C MET A 1 -27.22 18.24 -39.66
N SER A 2 -27.02 19.33 -38.91
CA SER A 2 -27.97 20.44 -38.62
C SER A 2 -29.34 19.87 -38.20
N SER A 3 -29.98 20.20 -37.08
CA SER A 3 -29.86 21.35 -36.18
C SER A 3 -30.79 21.07 -34.98
N HIS A 4 -30.43 21.47 -33.75
CA HIS A 4 -31.24 22.42 -32.98
C HIS A 4 -30.53 22.86 -31.69
N ARG A 5 -30.26 24.17 -31.62
CA ARG A 5 -29.84 24.95 -30.44
C ARG A 5 -31.06 25.61 -29.81
N SER A 6 -31.08 25.72 -28.47
CA SER A 6 -31.35 26.95 -27.68
C SER A 6 -31.51 26.55 -26.20
N ALA A 7 -30.56 26.87 -25.32
CA ALA A 7 -30.39 28.14 -24.61
C ALA A 7 -31.10 28.15 -23.24
N PHE A 8 -30.32 28.01 -22.16
CA PHE A 8 -30.66 28.54 -20.84
C PHE A 8 -29.38 28.97 -20.12
N ILE A 9 -29.20 30.29 -19.99
CA ILE A 9 -28.21 30.95 -19.14
C ILE A 9 -29.00 31.51 -17.95
N ARG A 10 -28.65 31.13 -16.72
CA ARG A 10 -28.89 31.91 -15.50
C ARG A 10 -27.94 31.46 -14.38
N SER A 11 -26.96 32.33 -14.12
CA SER A 11 -26.48 32.79 -12.80
C SER A 11 -26.53 31.78 -11.63
N LEU A 12 -25.38 31.28 -11.21
CA LEU A 12 -25.19 30.73 -9.87
C LEU A 12 -24.15 31.57 -9.11
N SER A 13 -24.62 32.14 -8.01
CA SER A 13 -23.96 33.01 -7.06
C SER A 13 -22.88 32.28 -6.27
N LEU A 14 -21.70 32.90 -6.24
CA LEU A 14 -20.52 32.54 -5.46
C LEU A 14 -20.76 32.86 -3.97
N ALA A 15 -20.83 31.85 -3.11
CA ALA A 15 -20.80 32.01 -1.65
C ALA A 15 -19.36 31.84 -1.16
N VAL A 16 -18.70 32.97 -0.87
CA VAL A 16 -17.43 33.02 -0.14
C VAL A 16 -17.76 32.93 1.34
N SER A 17 -17.40 31.80 1.97
CA SER A 17 -17.40 31.66 3.43
C SER A 17 -15.96 31.74 3.91
N THR A 18 -15.66 32.81 4.64
CA THR A 18 -14.40 33.05 5.34
C THR A 18 -14.36 32.21 6.61
N ALA A 19 -13.41 31.27 6.70
CA ALA A 19 -13.05 30.60 7.96
C ALA A 19 -11.57 30.88 8.27
N THR A 20 -11.37 31.68 9.30
CA THR A 20 -10.11 32.16 9.85
C THR A 20 -9.35 31.02 10.51
N LEU A 21 -8.09 30.82 10.10
CA LEU A 21 -7.16 29.84 10.65
C LEU A 21 -6.53 30.39 11.94
N ALA A 22 -6.91 29.84 13.10
CA ALA A 22 -6.25 30.09 14.38
C ALA A 22 -5.46 28.84 14.79
N ILE A 23 -4.13 28.94 14.74
CA ILE A 23 -3.18 27.92 15.20
C ILE A 23 -2.98 28.13 16.70
N ALA A 24 -3.40 27.15 17.50
CA ALA A 24 -3.08 27.06 18.92
C ALA A 24 -2.13 25.87 19.15
N LEU A 25 -0.92 26.19 19.62
CA LEU A 25 0.01 25.24 20.25
C LEU A 25 -0.57 24.74 21.58
N PRO A 26 -0.13 23.56 22.04
CA PRO A 26 0.18 23.45 23.47
C PRO A 26 1.55 22.82 23.74
N ALA A 27 2.12 23.24 24.87
CA ALA A 27 3.36 22.76 25.46
C ALA A 27 3.08 22.18 26.87
N GLN A 28 3.99 21.30 27.34
CA GLN A 28 4.21 20.81 28.72
C GLN A 28 3.19 19.78 29.26
N ALA A 29 3.50 18.74 30.06
CA ALA A 29 4.70 18.15 30.70
C ALA A 29 4.30 16.68 31.10
N ALA A 30 5.17 15.67 31.25
CA ALA A 30 5.87 15.24 32.48
C ALA A 30 6.42 13.80 32.21
N VAL A 31 7.71 13.49 32.37
CA VAL A 31 8.42 12.91 33.54
C VAL A 31 7.75 11.69 34.20
N LEU A 32 8.31 10.49 33.97
CA LEU A 32 8.51 9.45 34.99
C LEU A 32 9.71 8.54 34.63
N ILE A 33 10.39 8.07 35.67
CA ILE A 33 11.74 7.49 35.78
C ILE A 33 11.64 5.99 36.15
N GLU A 34 12.72 5.21 35.86
CA GLU A 34 13.11 3.85 36.37
C GLU A 34 12.42 2.60 35.73
N THR A 35 13.06 1.46 35.41
CA THR A 35 14.43 0.89 35.66
C THR A 35 14.69 -0.38 34.79
N THR A 36 15.97 -0.62 34.42
CA THR A 36 16.72 -1.91 34.21
C THR A 36 16.24 -2.93 33.14
N MET A 37 17.06 -3.44 32.19
CA MET A 37 18.29 -4.26 32.37
C MET A 37 19.26 -4.22 31.16
N GLN A 38 20.48 -3.75 31.43
CA GLN A 38 21.78 -4.39 31.11
C GLN A 38 21.89 -5.47 29.99
N SER A 39 22.60 -5.13 28.91
CA SER A 39 23.93 -5.71 28.58
C SER A 39 24.60 -4.94 27.42
N SER A 40 25.79 -4.41 27.69
CA SER A 40 26.74 -3.78 26.76
C SER A 40 27.89 -4.78 26.51
N PRO A 41 28.95 -4.53 25.68
CA PRO A 41 29.34 -3.26 25.05
C PRO A 41 29.89 -3.34 23.61
N GLY A 42 30.11 -2.17 22.98
CA GLY A 42 30.99 -2.07 21.82
C GLY A 42 30.81 -0.84 20.92
N THR A 43 30.78 0.37 21.48
CA THR A 43 30.79 1.64 20.74
C THR A 43 32.22 2.09 20.39
N SER A 44 32.38 2.82 19.29
CA SER A 44 33.20 4.04 19.28
C SER A 44 32.73 4.99 18.17
N LEU A 45 31.93 5.97 18.59
CA LEU A 45 31.63 7.21 17.89
C LEU A 45 32.80 8.19 18.06
N LEU A 46 33.09 8.99 17.05
CA LEU A 46 33.52 10.38 17.26
C LEU A 46 32.69 11.29 16.34
N THR A 47 31.82 12.06 16.98
CA THR A 47 31.20 13.28 16.46
C THR A 47 32.01 14.48 16.97
N SER A 48 32.28 15.47 16.11
CA SER A 48 32.51 16.83 16.59
C SER A 48 32.23 17.88 15.50
N ILE A 49 31.28 18.77 15.85
CA ILE A 49 31.27 20.22 15.58
C ILE A 49 30.63 20.72 14.27
N ILE A 50 29.60 21.54 14.50
CA ILE A 50 28.86 22.44 13.62
C ILE A 50 29.68 23.73 13.42
N ASP A 51 29.85 24.19 12.17
CA ASP A 51 29.77 25.63 11.82
C ASP A 51 29.50 25.79 10.29
N PRO A 52 28.61 26.69 9.83
CA PRO A 52 28.26 26.84 8.41
C PRO A 52 28.80 28.15 7.78
N ALA A 53 29.53 28.08 6.68
CA ALA A 53 29.65 29.18 5.71
C ALA A 53 30.34 28.78 4.38
N GLY A 54 29.63 28.99 3.27
CA GLY A 54 30.07 29.79 2.11
C GLY A 54 31.30 29.42 1.26
N ILE A 55 31.03 28.99 0.02
CA ILE A 55 31.63 29.39 -1.28
C ILE A 55 33.17 29.42 -1.41
N THR A 56 33.76 28.48 -2.18
CA THR A 56 34.55 28.71 -3.42
C THR A 56 35.23 27.41 -3.90
N SER A 57 35.11 27.11 -5.20
CA SER A 57 35.82 26.04 -5.94
C SER A 57 37.29 26.43 -6.29
N PRO A 58 38.04 25.68 -7.13
CA PRO A 58 38.62 24.34 -6.92
C PRO A 58 40.12 24.29 -7.29
N VAL A 59 40.99 23.51 -6.62
CA VAL A 59 42.36 23.21 -7.14
C VAL A 59 42.87 21.84 -6.67
N LEU A 60 43.30 21.04 -7.65
CA LEU A 60 44.27 19.92 -7.65
C LEU A 60 44.37 18.99 -6.43
N LEU A 61 44.15 17.69 -6.68
CA LEU A 61 44.88 16.64 -5.98
C LEU A 61 45.74 15.85 -6.97
N GLN A 62 47.05 15.95 -6.76
CA GLN A 62 48.06 15.03 -7.29
C GLN A 62 47.99 13.68 -6.57
N ALA A 63 48.27 12.64 -7.35
CA ALA A 63 49.06 11.44 -7.02
C ALA A 63 48.60 10.48 -5.91
N GLN A 64 48.26 9.26 -6.34
CA GLN A 64 48.70 7.97 -5.77
C GLN A 64 48.25 6.87 -6.76
N GLN A 65 49.11 6.37 -7.66
CA GLN A 65 50.15 5.36 -7.41
C GLN A 65 49.60 4.12 -6.67
N GLN A 66 49.10 3.16 -7.43
CA GLN A 66 49.13 1.75 -7.02
C GLN A 66 49.54 0.88 -8.21
N VAL A 67 50.79 0.41 -8.10
CA VAL A 67 51.39 -0.63 -8.90
C VAL A 67 50.69 -1.95 -8.57
N ASN A 68 50.16 -2.65 -9.58
CA ASN A 68 50.43 -4.07 -9.67
C ASN A 68 50.39 -4.59 -11.11
N THR A 69 51.57 -5.07 -11.49
CA THR A 69 51.97 -5.92 -12.60
C THR A 69 51.03 -7.09 -12.87
N ASN A 70 50.72 -7.36 -14.16
CA ASN A 70 50.96 -8.67 -14.75
C ASN A 70 50.88 -8.68 -16.29
N ALA A 71 51.96 -9.23 -16.87
CA ALA A 71 52.05 -10.09 -18.04
C ALA A 71 51.44 -9.64 -19.39
N ARG A 72 52.38 -9.33 -20.29
CA ARG A 72 52.29 -9.42 -21.75
C ARG A 72 51.83 -10.80 -22.21
N GLU A 73 50.92 -10.85 -23.17
CA GLU A 73 51.04 -11.75 -24.33
C GLU A 73 50.19 -11.29 -25.54
N ARG A 74 50.91 -10.77 -26.54
CA ARG A 74 50.77 -10.97 -28.00
C ARG A 74 49.43 -10.63 -28.69
N LEU A 75 49.36 -9.35 -29.05
CA LEU A 75 48.79 -8.87 -30.31
C LEU A 75 49.57 -9.48 -31.49
N THR A 76 48.88 -10.11 -32.43
CA THR A 76 49.39 -10.41 -33.77
C THR A 76 48.70 -9.45 -34.73
N LEU A 77 49.38 -8.37 -35.10
CA LEU A 77 49.05 -7.59 -36.28
C LEU A 77 50.36 -7.20 -36.99
N THR A 78 50.30 -7.37 -38.29
CA THR A 78 51.40 -7.52 -39.24
C THR A 78 52.17 -6.23 -39.50
N LEU A 79 53.45 -6.42 -39.82
CA LEU A 79 54.54 -5.49 -40.06
C LEU A 79 54.38 -4.58 -41.29
N GLN A 80 54.94 -3.36 -41.18
CA GLN A 80 55.88 -2.71 -42.12
C GLN A 80 56.18 -1.31 -41.53
N ASP A 81 57.14 -1.16 -40.61
CA ASP A 81 58.61 -1.14 -40.74
C ASP A 81 59.18 0.12 -41.44
N SER A 82 59.79 0.99 -40.63
CA SER A 82 60.99 1.79 -40.92
C SER A 82 61.39 2.62 -39.67
N GLY A 83 62.18 2.00 -38.78
CA GLY A 83 63.30 2.65 -38.08
C GLY A 83 64.59 2.14 -38.76
N GLU A 84 65.76 2.76 -38.74
CA GLU A 84 66.53 3.35 -37.64
C GLU A 84 67.65 4.24 -38.24
N GLU A 85 68.01 5.34 -37.57
CA GLU A 85 69.33 5.65 -36.95
C GLU A 85 70.47 5.96 -37.96
N GLU A 86 71.02 7.17 -37.99
CA GLU A 86 71.97 7.84 -37.06
C GLU A 86 73.43 7.42 -37.30
N GLU A 87 74.21 8.45 -37.65
CA GLU A 87 75.66 8.70 -37.71
C GLU A 87 76.72 7.57 -37.82
N THR A 88 77.67 7.79 -38.75
CA THR A 88 79.10 7.56 -38.52
C THR A 88 79.95 8.64 -39.21
N ASP A 89 80.97 9.08 -38.47
CA ASP A 89 81.98 10.12 -38.67
C ASP A 89 83.00 9.94 -39.82
N GLU A 90 83.62 11.09 -40.14
CA GLU A 90 85.01 11.36 -40.62
C GLU A 90 85.45 10.76 -41.98
N GLU A 91 86.13 11.46 -42.90
CA GLU A 91 87.27 12.38 -42.76
C GLU A 91 87.51 13.14 -44.10
N GLU A 92 88.00 14.40 -44.02
CA GLU A 92 88.86 15.18 -44.96
C GLU A 92 88.42 15.37 -46.46
N ASP A 93 88.49 16.55 -47.11
CA ASP A 93 89.50 17.61 -47.07
C ASP A 93 89.01 18.90 -47.80
N GLU A 94 89.61 20.04 -47.42
CA GLU A 94 89.87 21.29 -48.17
C GLU A 94 88.70 22.12 -48.79
N GLU A 95 88.65 23.46 -48.76
CA GLU A 95 89.42 24.55 -48.16
C GLU A 95 88.54 25.84 -48.25
N LYS A 96 88.97 26.89 -47.53
CA LYS A 96 88.23 28.03 -46.98
C LYS A 96 88.02 29.24 -47.90
N ALA A 97 87.19 30.15 -47.36
CA ALA A 97 87.38 31.60 -47.22
C ALA A 97 86.85 32.58 -48.30
N GLU A 98 85.81 33.31 -47.88
CA GLU A 98 85.70 34.78 -47.80
C GLU A 98 86.52 35.71 -48.73
N VAL A 99 85.76 36.61 -49.37
CA VAL A 99 85.89 38.10 -49.32
C VAL A 99 87.04 38.78 -50.09
N LEU A 100 86.60 39.63 -51.05
CA LEU A 100 87.06 41.01 -51.36
C LEU A 100 87.85 41.33 -52.66
N ILE A 101 87.20 42.19 -53.48
CA ILE A 101 87.73 43.33 -54.28
C ILE A 101 88.48 43.10 -55.62
N ALA A 102 88.03 43.94 -56.58
CA ALA A 102 88.70 44.56 -57.75
C ALA A 102 89.02 43.77 -59.03
N ASN A 103 88.17 44.00 -60.04
CA ASN A 103 88.46 44.81 -61.25
C ASN A 103 89.87 44.74 -61.86
N THR A 104 89.99 44.21 -63.09
CA THR A 104 90.67 44.87 -64.24
C THR A 104 90.37 44.14 -65.57
N ASN A 105 89.86 44.90 -66.54
CA ASN A 105 89.77 44.60 -67.99
C ASN A 105 91.18 44.46 -68.64
N PRO A 106 91.36 43.76 -69.79
CA PRO A 106 91.29 44.46 -71.09
C PRO A 106 90.85 43.65 -72.34
N ILE A 107 90.03 44.31 -73.19
CA ILE A 107 90.19 44.63 -74.64
C ILE A 107 90.84 43.63 -75.62
N SER A 108 90.12 43.24 -76.69
CA SER A 108 90.39 43.56 -78.14
C SER A 108 89.40 42.80 -79.07
N ALA A 109 88.54 43.47 -79.87
CA ALA A 109 88.74 44.13 -81.20
C ALA A 109 89.05 43.13 -82.34
N GLY A 110 88.45 43.12 -83.55
CA GLY A 110 87.47 43.95 -84.30
C GLY A 110 86.84 43.06 -85.43
N ALA A 111 86.01 43.48 -86.38
CA ALA A 111 85.92 44.75 -87.14
C ALA A 111 84.50 44.95 -87.75
N ILE A 112 83.90 46.16 -87.69
CA ILE A 112 83.74 47.23 -88.74
C ILE A 112 82.73 46.86 -89.87
N THR A 113 81.60 47.56 -90.10
CA THR A 113 81.48 48.89 -90.77
C THR A 113 80.19 49.71 -90.46
N SER A 114 80.40 50.99 -90.10
CA SER A 114 79.70 52.25 -90.45
C SER A 114 78.22 52.30 -90.89
N ASN A 115 77.37 53.08 -90.19
CA ASN A 115 76.98 54.44 -90.63
C ASN A 115 76.14 55.22 -89.59
N ILE A 116 76.52 56.49 -89.44
CA ILE A 116 75.97 57.61 -88.66
C ILE A 116 74.65 58.10 -89.27
N ILE A 117 73.61 58.43 -88.47
CA ILE A 117 72.79 59.67 -88.51
C ILE A 117 72.04 59.86 -87.16
N ASP A 118 72.47 60.87 -86.39
CA ASP A 118 71.68 61.90 -85.68
C ASP A 118 70.21 61.61 -85.25
N GLN A 119 69.97 61.36 -83.95
CA GLN A 119 68.78 61.80 -83.21
C GLN A 119 69.08 61.96 -81.70
N PRO A 120 68.49 62.96 -81.03
CA PRO A 120 68.89 63.40 -79.70
C PRO A 120 68.46 62.42 -78.61
N GLN A 121 69.33 62.26 -77.61
CA GLN A 121 69.01 61.62 -76.33
C GLN A 121 67.87 62.40 -75.66
N ALA A 122 66.64 61.89 -75.75
CA ALA A 122 65.53 62.33 -74.92
C ALA A 122 65.70 61.71 -73.53
N ASP A 123 66.44 62.39 -72.66
CA ASP A 123 66.44 62.09 -71.23
C ASP A 123 65.03 62.31 -70.69
N ALA A 124 64.30 61.21 -70.51
CA ALA A 124 62.95 61.12 -69.97
C ALA A 124 62.92 61.36 -68.46
N PHE A 125 63.45 62.49 -67.99
CA PHE A 125 63.21 62.96 -66.62
C PHE A 125 61.82 63.61 -66.57
N ALA A 126 60.86 62.98 -65.89
CA ALA A 126 59.55 63.54 -65.61
C ALA A 126 59.72 64.89 -64.87
N ARG A 127 59.40 66.01 -65.55
CA ARG A 127 59.41 67.33 -64.92
C ARG A 127 58.08 67.55 -64.21
N CYS A 128 58.13 67.90 -62.93
CA CYS A 128 56.95 68.36 -62.23
C CYS A 128 56.67 69.84 -62.58
N LEU A 129 55.42 70.17 -62.89
CA LEU A 129 54.96 71.49 -63.34
C LEU A 129 53.71 71.90 -62.53
N ALA A 130 53.41 73.21 -62.54
CA ALA A 130 52.09 73.68 -62.12
C ALA A 130 51.08 73.28 -63.19
N GLY A 131 49.98 72.64 -62.80
CA GLY A 131 48.94 72.17 -63.73
C GLY A 131 48.06 73.31 -64.28
N PRO A 132 47.29 73.06 -65.35
CA PRO A 132 46.41 74.05 -65.99
C PRO A 132 45.19 74.42 -65.11
N GLY A 133 44.92 73.69 -64.03
CA GLY A 133 43.78 73.87 -63.12
C GLY A 133 43.79 75.08 -62.18
N GLY A 134 44.83 75.92 -62.19
CA GLY A 134 44.92 77.13 -61.35
C GLY A 134 45.91 77.02 -60.18
N VAL A 135 45.82 77.93 -59.20
CA VAL A 135 46.81 78.08 -58.11
C VAL A 135 46.82 76.82 -57.21
N GLY A 136 48.00 76.23 -57.01
CA GLY A 136 48.21 75.09 -56.11
C GLY A 136 48.11 73.69 -56.73
N SER A 137 47.93 73.57 -58.06
CA SER A 137 47.96 72.26 -58.73
C SER A 137 49.38 71.77 -59.03
N LEU A 138 49.61 70.46 -58.97
CA LEU A 138 50.89 69.80 -59.24
C LEU A 138 50.71 68.66 -60.23
N GLU A 139 51.39 68.72 -61.38
CA GLU A 139 51.45 67.64 -62.36
C GLU A 139 52.86 67.11 -62.48
N CYS A 140 53.06 65.79 -62.44
CA CYS A 140 54.38 65.22 -62.63
C CYS A 140 54.31 63.83 -63.24
N GLY A 141 54.79 63.69 -64.48
CA GLY A 141 54.70 62.46 -65.27
C GLY A 141 54.21 62.71 -66.70
N ASN A 142 54.52 61.81 -67.62
CA ASN A 142 54.06 61.93 -69.01
C ASN A 142 52.53 61.72 -69.07
N GLY A 143 51.79 62.73 -69.51
CA GLY A 143 50.32 62.66 -69.58
C GLY A 143 49.59 62.84 -68.24
N ALA A 144 50.28 63.21 -67.15
CA ALA A 144 49.63 63.60 -65.90
C ALA A 144 48.73 64.84 -66.12
N ASN A 145 47.52 64.83 -65.55
CA ASN A 145 46.50 65.85 -65.78
C ASN A 145 45.81 66.26 -64.46
N ALA A 146 46.22 67.40 -63.89
CA ALA A 146 45.71 68.03 -62.69
C ALA A 146 44.91 69.32 -63.04
N THR A 147 43.69 69.14 -63.57
CA THR A 147 42.82 70.27 -63.97
C THR A 147 42.01 70.86 -62.81
N GLY A 148 41.98 70.22 -61.65
CA GLY A 148 41.27 70.74 -60.47
C GLY A 148 42.06 71.82 -59.72
N PHE A 149 41.37 72.71 -59.01
CA PHE A 149 42.02 73.63 -58.08
C PHE A 149 42.67 72.85 -56.92
N ASN A 150 43.92 73.17 -56.55
CA ASN A 150 44.66 72.48 -55.48
C ASN A 150 44.79 70.94 -55.68
N SER A 151 44.79 70.49 -56.93
CA SER A 151 44.86 69.06 -57.28
C SER A 151 46.30 68.56 -57.49
N VAL A 152 46.55 67.28 -57.24
CA VAL A 152 47.87 66.66 -57.41
C VAL A 152 47.74 65.46 -58.33
N ALA A 153 48.43 65.45 -59.47
CA ALA A 153 48.55 64.31 -60.37
C ALA A 153 50.03 63.91 -60.54
N LEU A 154 50.42 62.75 -60.01
CA LEU A 154 51.80 62.25 -60.03
C LEU A 154 51.85 60.83 -60.61
N GLY A 155 52.34 60.66 -61.83
CA GLY A 155 52.39 59.37 -62.54
C GLY A 155 52.16 59.53 -64.03
N VAL A 156 52.46 58.48 -64.80
CA VAL A 156 52.14 58.48 -66.24
C VAL A 156 50.61 58.39 -66.38
N ASN A 157 50.01 59.28 -67.18
CA ASN A 157 48.56 59.33 -67.40
C ASN A 157 47.67 59.43 -66.13
N SER A 158 48.20 59.91 -65.00
CA SER A 158 47.40 60.13 -63.78
C SER A 158 46.44 61.31 -63.95
N GLN A 159 45.20 61.20 -63.49
CA GLN A 159 44.14 62.19 -63.67
C GLN A 159 43.60 62.70 -62.32
N ALA A 160 43.77 63.97 -62.00
CA ALA A 160 43.19 64.65 -60.83
C ALA A 160 42.35 65.85 -61.31
N THR A 161 41.11 65.60 -61.73
CA THR A 161 40.36 66.56 -62.56
C THR A 161 39.48 67.55 -61.80
N ALA A 162 39.29 67.34 -60.49
CA ALA A 162 38.40 68.12 -59.63
C ALA A 162 39.14 68.79 -58.45
N THR A 163 38.49 69.74 -57.79
CA THR A 163 39.07 70.49 -56.65
C THR A 163 39.51 69.57 -55.51
N ASP A 164 40.72 69.79 -54.98
CA ASP A 164 41.36 69.00 -53.91
C ASP A 164 41.54 67.50 -54.24
N ALA A 165 41.48 67.11 -55.52
CA ALA A 165 41.69 65.74 -55.95
C ALA A 165 43.18 65.38 -55.93
N THR A 166 43.53 64.18 -55.45
CA THR A 166 44.91 63.66 -55.43
C THR A 166 44.96 62.35 -56.18
N ALA A 167 45.71 62.27 -57.27
CA ALA A 167 45.97 61.06 -58.06
C ALA A 167 47.48 60.78 -58.09
N VAL A 168 47.93 59.63 -57.57
CA VAL A 168 49.35 59.26 -57.52
C VAL A 168 49.54 57.81 -57.99
N GLY A 169 50.14 57.61 -59.16
CA GLY A 169 50.38 56.30 -59.79
C GLY A 169 50.12 56.35 -61.30
N ASP A 170 50.70 55.40 -62.03
CA ASP A 170 50.40 55.22 -63.46
C ASP A 170 48.90 54.96 -63.64
N LEU A 171 48.20 55.74 -64.48
CA LEU A 171 46.75 55.66 -64.71
C LEU A 171 45.86 55.89 -63.48
N ALA A 172 46.39 56.40 -62.36
CA ALA A 172 45.57 56.72 -61.18
C ALA A 172 44.56 57.82 -61.52
N ASN A 173 43.28 57.64 -61.16
CA ASN A 173 42.19 58.54 -61.52
C ASN A 173 41.41 59.01 -60.29
N ALA A 174 41.43 60.31 -60.02
CA ALA A 174 40.66 61.01 -58.99
C ALA A 174 39.77 62.06 -59.67
N ALA A 175 38.50 61.69 -59.95
CA ALA A 175 37.64 62.43 -60.89
C ALA A 175 36.68 63.45 -60.23
N ALA A 176 36.59 63.49 -58.90
CA ALA A 176 35.60 64.29 -58.17
C ALA A 176 36.21 65.02 -56.95
N GLY A 177 35.47 65.99 -56.41
CA GLY A 177 35.97 66.89 -55.36
C GLY A 177 36.42 66.15 -54.10
N GLY A 178 37.66 66.42 -53.65
CA GLY A 178 38.28 65.77 -52.49
C GLY A 178 38.55 64.27 -52.64
N ALA A 179 38.53 63.73 -53.86
CA ALA A 179 38.83 62.32 -54.12
C ALA A 179 40.35 62.06 -54.03
N THR A 180 40.75 60.93 -53.45
CA THR A 180 42.15 60.51 -53.33
C THR A 180 42.32 59.15 -54.00
N SER A 181 43.16 59.05 -55.02
CA SER A 181 43.48 57.84 -55.77
C SER A 181 44.99 57.63 -55.77
N ILE A 182 45.49 56.58 -55.11
CA ILE A 182 46.92 56.33 -54.96
C ILE A 182 47.21 54.86 -55.29
N GLY A 183 47.96 54.60 -56.35
CA GLY A 183 48.26 53.25 -56.86
C GLY A 183 48.14 53.19 -58.38
N ALA A 184 48.84 52.26 -59.03
CA ALA A 184 48.71 52.10 -60.48
C ALA A 184 47.29 51.63 -60.83
N GLY A 185 46.60 52.35 -61.70
CA GLY A 185 45.24 52.07 -62.16
C GLY A 185 44.15 52.19 -61.08
N SER A 186 44.39 52.90 -59.97
CA SER A 186 43.35 53.13 -58.96
C SER A 186 42.30 54.15 -59.44
N ASP A 187 41.04 53.96 -59.04
CA ASP A 187 39.89 54.77 -59.46
C ASP A 187 39.10 55.29 -58.24
N ALA A 188 39.16 56.60 -58.00
CA ALA A 188 38.35 57.33 -57.02
C ALA A 188 37.46 58.34 -57.76
N THR A 189 36.29 57.91 -58.23
CA THR A 189 35.51 58.65 -59.23
C THR A 189 34.46 59.59 -58.65
N GLN A 190 34.17 59.50 -57.36
CA GLN A 190 33.07 60.23 -56.71
C GLN A 190 33.55 61.11 -55.55
N GLN A 191 32.68 62.02 -55.09
CA GLN A 191 33.03 63.02 -54.07
C GLN A 191 33.55 62.36 -52.78
N SER A 192 34.68 62.86 -52.27
CA SER A 192 35.34 62.38 -51.03
C SER A 192 35.61 60.87 -51.00
N SER A 193 35.80 60.24 -52.18
CA SER A 193 36.18 58.83 -52.29
C SER A 193 37.69 58.65 -52.11
N VAL A 194 38.10 57.52 -51.55
CA VAL A 194 39.53 57.20 -51.31
C VAL A 194 39.83 55.82 -51.88
N ALA A 195 40.65 55.74 -52.91
CA ALA A 195 41.19 54.51 -53.48
C ALA A 195 42.71 54.45 -53.23
N LEU A 196 43.20 53.46 -52.48
CA LEU A 196 44.62 53.29 -52.18
C LEU A 196 45.06 51.85 -52.46
N GLY A 197 45.79 51.61 -53.54
CA GLY A 197 46.28 50.30 -53.97
C GLY A 197 46.21 50.11 -55.49
N ASN A 198 46.95 49.13 -56.02
CA ASN A 198 46.89 48.82 -57.45
C ASN A 198 45.47 48.36 -57.85
N PHE A 199 44.85 49.05 -58.81
CA PHE A 199 43.46 48.82 -59.24
C PHE A 199 42.40 48.91 -58.12
N ALA A 200 42.65 49.66 -57.04
CA ALA A 200 41.64 49.94 -56.04
C ALA A 200 40.50 50.79 -56.63
N GLN A 201 39.25 50.48 -56.34
CA GLN A 201 38.05 51.10 -56.93
C GLN A 201 37.12 51.66 -55.84
N ALA A 202 37.14 52.98 -55.66
CA ALA A 202 36.22 53.73 -54.80
C ALA A 202 35.26 54.55 -55.68
N THR A 203 34.24 53.88 -56.22
CA THR A 203 33.40 54.42 -57.30
C THR A 203 32.09 55.06 -56.83
N ALA A 204 31.92 55.26 -55.53
CA ALA A 204 30.72 55.82 -54.91
C ALA A 204 31.03 56.96 -53.92
N THR A 205 30.05 57.82 -53.64
CA THR A 205 30.25 58.98 -52.77
C THR A 205 30.64 58.56 -51.35
N GLY A 206 31.74 59.14 -50.83
CA GLY A 206 32.27 58.83 -49.49
C GLY A 206 32.73 57.37 -49.31
N SER A 207 33.03 56.66 -50.41
CA SER A 207 33.53 55.29 -50.37
C SER A 207 35.04 55.23 -50.13
N ILE A 208 35.51 54.20 -49.43
CA ILE A 208 36.92 53.98 -49.11
C ILE A 208 37.31 52.58 -49.57
N ALA A 209 38.24 52.46 -50.52
CA ALA A 209 38.82 51.22 -51.00
C ALA A 209 40.34 51.22 -50.78
N ILE A 210 40.85 50.32 -49.93
CA ILE A 210 42.28 50.24 -49.60
C ILE A 210 42.77 48.81 -49.80
N GLY A 211 43.69 48.58 -50.73
CA GLY A 211 44.23 47.27 -51.09
C GLY A 211 44.20 47.01 -52.60
N SER A 212 45.01 46.05 -53.06
CA SER A 212 45.04 45.68 -54.48
C SER A 212 43.68 45.15 -54.92
N SER A 213 43.07 45.77 -55.94
CA SER A 213 41.75 45.40 -56.45
C SER A 213 40.60 45.45 -55.42
N ALA A 214 40.77 46.18 -54.31
CA ALA A 214 39.68 46.44 -53.37
C ALA A 214 38.58 47.26 -54.06
N ALA A 215 37.31 46.90 -53.88
CA ALA A 215 36.18 47.60 -54.47
C ALA A 215 35.18 48.08 -53.40
N ALA A 216 34.96 49.38 -53.34
CA ALA A 216 33.95 50.03 -52.51
C ALA A 216 32.90 50.66 -53.45
N ALA A 217 31.95 49.84 -53.90
CA ALA A 217 31.03 50.17 -55.00
C ALA A 217 29.77 50.93 -54.54
N GLY A 218 29.46 50.93 -53.24
CA GLY A 218 28.29 51.61 -52.67
C GLY A 218 28.63 52.90 -51.92
N SER A 219 27.66 53.82 -51.81
CA SER A 219 27.84 55.07 -51.04
C SER A 219 28.17 54.77 -49.58
N ASN A 220 29.09 55.54 -48.98
CA ASN A 220 29.54 55.39 -47.59
C ASN A 220 30.06 53.99 -47.24
N SER A 221 30.57 53.25 -48.22
CA SER A 221 31.11 51.90 -48.03
C SER A 221 32.60 51.91 -47.74
N VAL A 222 33.07 50.91 -47.00
CA VAL A 222 34.49 50.75 -46.63
C VAL A 222 34.94 49.35 -47.04
N SER A 223 35.97 49.26 -47.85
CA SER A 223 36.57 48.03 -48.37
C SER A 223 38.07 48.07 -48.13
N ILE A 224 38.60 47.26 -47.22
CA ILE A 224 40.02 47.26 -46.82
C ILE A 224 40.56 45.83 -46.93
N GLY A 225 41.45 45.57 -47.87
CA GLY A 225 42.04 44.26 -48.14
C GLY A 225 42.15 44.00 -49.64
N ALA A 226 43.08 43.14 -50.06
CA ALA A 226 43.15 42.79 -51.47
C ALA A 226 41.87 42.04 -51.90
N SER A 227 41.30 42.43 -53.04
CA SER A 227 40.06 41.88 -53.59
C SER A 227 38.84 41.94 -52.66
N SER A 228 38.84 42.79 -51.63
CA SER A 228 37.65 42.98 -50.78
C SER A 228 36.55 43.73 -51.53
N ARG A 229 35.28 43.49 -51.21
CA ARG A 229 34.12 44.13 -51.86
C ARG A 229 33.11 44.63 -50.84
N ALA A 230 32.75 45.91 -50.91
CA ALA A 230 31.72 46.53 -50.08
C ALA A 230 30.61 47.17 -50.94
N ASN A 231 29.35 46.89 -50.58
CA ASN A 231 28.14 47.52 -51.11
C ASN A 231 27.71 48.74 -50.26
N GLN A 232 26.52 49.31 -50.48
CA GLN A 232 26.04 50.53 -49.82
C GLN A 232 26.04 50.44 -48.29
N SER A 233 26.65 51.45 -47.65
CA SER A 233 26.78 51.59 -46.19
C SER A 233 27.36 50.35 -45.49
N SER A 234 28.16 49.54 -46.20
CA SER A 234 28.72 48.29 -45.70
C SER A 234 30.22 48.38 -45.43
N VAL A 235 30.74 47.45 -44.63
CA VAL A 235 32.15 47.42 -44.20
C VAL A 235 32.75 46.04 -44.48
N ALA A 236 33.65 45.94 -45.45
CA ALA A 236 34.43 44.75 -45.76
C ALA A 236 35.90 44.95 -45.37
N VAL A 237 36.43 44.16 -44.44
CA VAL A 237 37.83 44.23 -43.99
C VAL A 237 38.48 42.85 -43.99
N GLY A 238 39.49 42.64 -44.83
CA GLY A 238 40.23 41.40 -44.98
C GLY A 238 40.43 40.99 -46.45
N LEU A 239 41.43 40.14 -46.70
CA LEU A 239 41.65 39.53 -48.02
C LEU A 239 40.39 38.78 -48.46
N ASN A 240 39.85 39.11 -49.64
CA ASN A 240 38.61 38.54 -50.19
C ASN A 240 37.35 38.70 -49.30
N ALA A 241 37.32 39.65 -48.36
CA ALA A 241 36.11 39.93 -47.58
C ALA A 241 34.99 40.49 -48.49
N GLN A 242 33.77 39.98 -48.36
CA GLN A 242 32.63 40.32 -49.22
C GLN A 242 31.44 40.80 -48.38
N SER A 243 31.15 42.10 -48.40
CA SER A 243 29.95 42.69 -47.80
C SER A 243 29.02 43.15 -48.92
N THR A 244 28.33 42.20 -49.55
CA THR A 244 27.45 42.49 -50.70
C THR A 244 26.04 42.90 -50.28
N GLY A 245 25.65 42.67 -49.03
CA GLY A 245 24.40 43.17 -48.47
C GLY A 245 24.46 44.66 -48.11
N THR A 246 23.33 45.36 -48.21
CA THR A 246 23.21 46.76 -47.73
C THR A 246 23.36 46.80 -46.20
N GLN A 247 24.12 47.78 -45.67
CA GLN A 247 24.40 47.88 -44.22
C GLN A 247 25.06 46.62 -43.62
N SER A 248 25.70 45.78 -44.44
CA SER A 248 26.35 44.55 -43.97
C SER A 248 27.78 44.79 -43.49
N ILE A 249 28.30 43.88 -42.68
CA ILE A 249 29.67 43.95 -42.14
C ILE A 249 30.33 42.59 -42.38
N SER A 250 31.52 42.57 -43.00
CA SER A 250 32.35 41.37 -43.18
C SER A 250 33.78 41.68 -42.76
N ILE A 251 34.24 41.10 -41.67
CA ILE A 251 35.58 41.32 -41.13
C ILE A 251 36.28 39.98 -40.95
N GLY A 252 37.32 39.73 -41.75
CA GLY A 252 38.08 38.48 -41.76
C GLY A 252 38.40 38.01 -43.18
N ASN A 253 39.46 37.20 -43.32
CA ASN A 253 39.83 36.59 -44.60
C ASN A 253 38.67 35.73 -45.15
N GLY A 254 38.20 36.05 -46.35
CA GLY A 254 37.09 35.33 -46.99
C GLY A 254 35.74 35.42 -46.28
N SER A 255 35.58 36.31 -45.29
CA SER A 255 34.29 36.56 -44.63
C SER A 255 33.25 37.07 -45.63
N SER A 256 31.99 36.66 -45.50
CA SER A 256 30.94 36.96 -46.47
C SER A 256 29.59 37.24 -45.83
N SER A 257 29.06 38.44 -46.09
CA SER A 257 27.76 38.94 -45.61
C SER A 257 26.94 39.38 -46.81
N THR A 258 25.97 38.54 -47.21
CA THR A 258 25.34 38.67 -48.53
C THR A 258 24.01 39.41 -48.52
N MET A 259 23.36 39.50 -47.36
CA MET A 259 22.02 40.05 -47.20
C MET A 259 22.02 41.33 -46.36
N GLU A 260 20.92 42.08 -46.38
CA GLU A 260 20.78 43.33 -45.64
C GLU A 260 20.98 43.13 -44.12
N GLN A 261 21.71 44.06 -43.50
CA GLN A 261 22.02 44.07 -42.05
C GLN A 261 22.69 42.78 -41.52
N SER A 262 23.32 41.99 -42.41
CA SER A 262 24.06 40.79 -42.00
C SER A 262 25.47 41.13 -41.51
N THR A 263 25.97 40.39 -40.52
CA THR A 263 27.29 40.60 -39.91
C THR A 263 28.07 39.30 -39.89
N ALA A 264 29.23 39.26 -40.54
CA ALA A 264 30.19 38.16 -40.51
C ALA A 264 31.52 38.65 -39.92
N LEU A 265 31.97 38.04 -38.82
CA LEU A 265 33.23 38.38 -38.14
C LEU A 265 34.04 37.11 -37.89
N GLY A 266 35.12 36.91 -38.63
CA GLY A 266 35.98 35.74 -38.55
C GLY A 266 36.45 35.27 -39.93
N SER A 267 37.53 34.49 -39.97
CA SER A 267 38.03 33.89 -41.21
C SER A 267 37.00 32.89 -41.74
N GLY A 268 36.52 33.09 -42.97
CA GLY A 268 35.49 32.25 -43.59
C GLY A 268 34.11 32.31 -42.93
N ALA A 269 33.84 33.28 -42.04
CA ALA A 269 32.50 33.46 -41.47
C ALA A 269 31.49 33.81 -42.56
N PHE A 270 30.33 33.15 -42.57
CA PHE A 270 29.27 33.35 -43.55
C PHE A 270 27.96 33.80 -42.88
N ALA A 271 27.50 35.00 -43.21
CA ALA A 271 26.21 35.56 -42.81
C ALA A 271 25.32 35.71 -44.06
N GLY A 272 24.61 34.64 -44.40
CA GLY A 272 23.82 34.50 -45.61
C GLY A 272 22.36 34.94 -45.49
N GLY A 273 21.85 35.13 -44.27
CA GLY A 273 20.47 35.50 -44.00
C GLY A 273 20.24 36.99 -43.76
N LEU A 274 19.02 37.48 -43.99
CA LEU A 274 18.60 38.84 -43.58
C LEU A 274 18.77 39.01 -42.07
N GLN A 275 19.42 40.09 -41.61
CA GLN A 275 19.68 40.35 -40.18
C GLN A 275 20.41 39.19 -39.46
N SER A 276 21.17 38.36 -40.20
CA SER A 276 21.93 37.25 -39.63
C SER A 276 23.25 37.71 -39.02
N ILE A 277 23.70 37.01 -37.98
CA ILE A 277 24.95 37.28 -37.28
C ILE A 277 25.79 36.01 -37.27
N SER A 278 27.00 36.09 -37.79
CA SER A 278 27.97 34.99 -37.85
C SER A 278 29.29 35.49 -37.26
N ILE A 279 29.66 35.01 -36.08
CA ILE A 279 30.86 35.44 -35.34
C ILE A 279 31.68 34.21 -34.96
N GLY A 280 32.85 34.06 -35.56
CA GLY A 280 33.73 32.90 -35.39
C GLY A 280 34.36 32.51 -36.73
N ALA A 281 35.49 31.81 -36.69
CA ALA A 281 36.03 31.24 -37.93
C ALA A 281 35.12 30.10 -38.41
N PHE A 282 34.76 30.13 -39.69
CA PHE A 282 33.87 29.17 -40.34
C PHE A 282 32.46 29.05 -39.72
N SER A 283 31.97 30.07 -39.01
CA SER A 283 30.58 30.08 -38.54
C SER A 283 29.61 30.34 -39.70
N ASP A 284 28.43 29.72 -39.65
CA ASP A 284 27.42 29.76 -40.70
C ASP A 284 26.05 30.21 -40.16
N ALA A 285 25.62 31.42 -40.52
CA ALA A 285 24.28 31.94 -40.22
C ALA A 285 23.52 32.19 -41.54
N THR A 286 22.78 31.19 -42.02
CA THR A 286 22.36 31.14 -43.44
C THR A 286 20.94 31.68 -43.70
N THR A 287 20.13 31.85 -42.66
CA THR A 287 18.70 32.23 -42.80
C THR A 287 18.34 33.46 -41.96
N THR A 288 17.15 34.01 -42.18
CA THR A 288 16.71 35.26 -41.55
C THR A 288 16.74 35.18 -40.02
N ASN A 289 17.32 36.20 -39.39
CA ASN A 289 17.49 36.33 -37.94
C ASN A 289 18.21 35.14 -37.29
N SER A 290 19.04 34.41 -38.04
CA SER A 290 19.90 33.37 -37.48
C SER A 290 21.14 33.98 -36.83
N SER A 291 21.61 33.39 -35.74
CA SER A 291 22.78 33.84 -34.99
C SER A 291 23.72 32.68 -34.71
N ALA A 292 24.90 32.65 -35.32
CA ALA A 292 25.96 31.68 -35.10
C ALA A 292 27.16 32.35 -34.40
N LEU A 293 27.53 31.88 -33.21
CA LEU A 293 28.59 32.46 -32.39
C LEU A 293 29.54 31.35 -31.90
N GLY A 294 30.70 31.22 -32.54
CA GLY A 294 31.71 30.22 -32.21
C GLY A 294 32.45 29.70 -33.44
N PHE A 295 33.58 29.01 -33.24
CA PHE A 295 34.26 28.30 -34.33
C PHE A 295 33.35 27.20 -34.89
N ASP A 296 33.09 27.20 -36.20
CA ASP A 296 32.21 26.23 -36.86
C ASP A 296 30.79 26.14 -36.26
N ALA A 297 30.29 27.21 -35.64
CA ALA A 297 28.91 27.28 -35.16
C ALA A 297 27.95 27.40 -36.35
N LYS A 298 26.89 26.59 -36.39
CA LYS A 298 25.92 26.56 -37.50
C LYS A 298 24.52 26.92 -37.02
N ALA A 299 24.01 28.06 -37.48
CA ALA A 299 22.64 28.52 -37.29
C ALA A 299 21.94 28.58 -38.66
N THR A 300 21.47 27.43 -39.13
CA THR A 300 20.91 27.29 -40.49
C THR A 300 19.39 27.32 -40.52
N GLY A 301 18.73 27.26 -39.36
CA GLY A 301 17.27 27.39 -39.24
C GLY A 301 16.78 28.83 -39.12
N LEU A 302 15.55 29.10 -39.56
CA LEU A 302 14.93 30.44 -39.43
C LEU A 302 14.81 30.84 -37.94
N ARG A 303 15.28 32.04 -37.57
CA ARG A 303 15.34 32.50 -36.16
C ARG A 303 16.11 31.54 -35.22
N SER A 304 17.04 30.75 -35.77
CA SER A 304 17.87 29.83 -34.98
C SER A 304 19.01 30.56 -34.27
N THR A 305 19.45 30.03 -33.14
CA THR A 305 20.60 30.54 -32.39
C THR A 305 21.55 29.39 -32.08
N SER A 306 22.80 29.51 -32.47
CA SER A 306 23.88 28.55 -32.23
C SER A 306 25.04 29.25 -31.54
N ILE A 307 25.37 28.84 -30.32
CA ILE A 307 26.43 29.45 -29.50
C ILE A 307 27.36 28.35 -28.98
N GLY A 308 28.63 28.39 -29.37
CA GLY A 308 29.63 27.40 -28.98
C GLY A 308 30.41 26.87 -30.18
N ALA A 309 31.57 26.27 -29.93
CA ALA A 309 32.33 25.66 -31.01
C ALA A 309 31.64 24.37 -31.49
N GLY A 310 31.37 24.30 -32.79
CA GLY A 310 30.68 23.17 -33.44
C GLY A 310 29.23 22.96 -33.01
N SER A 311 28.56 23.97 -32.45
CA SER A 311 27.13 23.86 -32.12
C SER A 311 26.26 23.96 -33.37
N ASP A 312 25.15 23.21 -33.41
CA ASP A 312 24.27 23.07 -34.56
C ASP A 312 22.81 23.40 -34.20
N ALA A 313 22.28 24.49 -34.73
CA ALA A 313 20.88 24.90 -34.64
C ALA A 313 20.28 24.98 -36.05
N THR A 314 19.76 23.86 -36.54
CA THR A 314 19.50 23.67 -37.99
C THR A 314 18.05 23.88 -38.42
N MET A 315 17.12 23.89 -37.48
CA MET A 315 15.69 24.01 -37.76
C MET A 315 15.10 25.33 -37.25
N THR A 316 13.92 25.70 -37.73
CA THR A 316 13.25 26.94 -37.29
C THR A 316 13.05 26.95 -35.78
N ASP A 317 13.32 28.09 -35.15
CA ASP A 317 13.22 28.28 -33.70
C ASP A 317 14.11 27.36 -32.85
N SER A 318 15.15 26.77 -33.43
CA SER A 318 16.10 25.95 -32.67
C SER A 318 17.12 26.82 -31.94
N SER A 319 17.52 26.38 -30.74
CA SER A 319 18.53 27.07 -29.92
C SER A 319 19.55 26.06 -29.41
N ALA A 320 20.79 26.14 -29.87
CA ALA A 320 21.92 25.33 -29.42
C ALA A 320 22.92 26.23 -28.66
N ALA A 321 23.30 25.85 -27.44
CA ALA A 321 24.28 26.58 -26.64
C ALA A 321 25.22 25.62 -25.89
N GLY A 322 26.49 25.53 -26.31
CA GLY A 322 27.50 24.65 -25.74
C GLY A 322 28.44 24.07 -26.80
N TYR A 323 29.58 23.54 -26.38
CA TYR A 323 30.47 22.81 -27.28
C TYR A 323 29.75 21.58 -27.86
N LEU A 324 29.65 21.49 -29.19
CA LEU A 324 28.93 20.41 -29.89
C LEU A 324 27.45 20.24 -29.51
N ALA A 325 26.78 21.28 -28.98
CA ALA A 325 25.35 21.23 -28.69
C ALA A 325 24.54 21.10 -29.99
N GLN A 326 23.59 20.16 -30.05
CA GLN A 326 22.77 19.89 -31.22
C GLN A 326 21.29 20.19 -30.95
N ALA A 327 20.76 21.25 -31.54
CA ALA A 327 19.35 21.59 -31.60
C ALA A 327 18.84 21.45 -33.04
N ILE A 328 18.69 20.20 -33.49
CA ILE A 328 18.34 19.88 -34.88
C ILE A 328 16.84 19.64 -35.08
N GLY A 329 16.04 19.63 -34.02
CA GLY A 329 14.57 19.56 -34.10
C GLY A 329 13.89 20.91 -34.29
N LEU A 330 12.68 20.94 -34.87
CA LEU A 330 11.85 22.15 -34.93
C LEU A 330 11.50 22.65 -33.53
N ARG A 331 11.72 23.94 -33.22
CA ARG A 331 11.51 24.51 -31.87
C ARG A 331 12.27 23.74 -30.76
N SER A 332 13.42 23.15 -31.08
CA SER A 332 14.24 22.41 -30.12
C SER A 332 15.18 23.33 -29.33
N THR A 333 15.51 22.94 -28.11
CA THR A 333 16.47 23.66 -27.27
C THR A 333 17.51 22.68 -26.75
N SER A 334 18.79 22.94 -27.02
CA SER A 334 19.92 22.14 -26.56
C SER A 334 20.93 23.04 -25.86
N ILE A 335 21.12 22.86 -24.55
CA ILE A 335 22.01 23.69 -23.73
C ILE A 335 22.92 22.78 -22.90
N GLY A 336 24.22 22.82 -23.17
CA GLY A 336 25.22 21.96 -22.56
C GLY A 336 26.24 21.46 -23.58
N ALA A 337 27.42 21.05 -23.13
CA ALA A 337 28.36 20.40 -24.04
C ALA A 337 27.85 19.00 -24.39
N GLY A 338 27.80 18.68 -25.69
CA GLY A 338 27.32 17.39 -26.21
C GLY A 338 25.80 17.16 -26.15
N SER A 339 25.02 18.10 -25.62
CA SER A 339 23.56 17.91 -25.49
C SER A 339 22.87 17.79 -26.86
N GLY A 340 21.84 16.95 -26.95
CA GLY A 340 21.13 16.64 -28.19
C GLY A 340 19.61 16.73 -28.07
N ALA A 341 19.03 17.76 -28.66
CA ALA A 341 17.59 17.95 -28.83
C ALA A 341 17.22 17.75 -30.32
N THR A 342 16.91 16.51 -30.70
CA THR A 342 16.94 16.09 -32.12
C THR A 342 15.58 16.10 -32.82
N LEU A 343 14.48 16.13 -32.07
CA LEU A 343 13.11 16.09 -32.61
C LEU A 343 12.30 17.33 -32.22
N THR A 344 11.11 17.47 -32.81
CA THR A 344 10.23 18.62 -32.61
C THR A 344 9.88 18.85 -31.14
N ASN A 345 9.99 20.10 -30.67
CA ASN A 345 9.74 20.53 -29.29
C ASN A 345 10.57 19.75 -28.23
N SER A 346 11.70 19.16 -28.60
CA SER A 346 12.60 18.53 -27.64
C SER A 346 13.42 19.57 -26.88
N SER A 347 13.69 19.31 -25.60
CA SER A 347 14.51 20.19 -24.76
C SER A 347 15.56 19.36 -24.01
N ALA A 348 16.83 19.60 -24.30
CA ALA A 348 17.97 18.97 -23.65
C ALA A 348 18.79 20.03 -22.89
N LEU A 349 18.92 19.89 -21.57
CA LEU A 349 19.67 20.82 -20.72
C LEU A 349 20.62 20.07 -19.79
N GLY A 350 21.93 20.12 -20.06
CA GLY A 350 22.97 19.45 -19.29
C GLY A 350 24.10 18.91 -20.16
N PHE A 351 25.22 18.53 -19.55
CA PHE A 351 26.30 17.83 -20.25
C PHE A 351 25.79 16.48 -20.77
N ASP A 352 25.87 16.23 -22.08
CA ASP A 352 25.36 15.00 -22.71
C ASP A 352 23.88 14.69 -22.39
N ALA A 353 23.04 15.71 -22.16
CA ALA A 353 21.61 15.51 -22.02
C ALA A 353 21.00 15.19 -23.40
N GLN A 354 20.28 14.07 -23.54
CA GLN A 354 19.69 13.63 -24.80
C GLN A 354 18.15 13.66 -24.72
N ALA A 355 17.54 14.54 -25.51
CA ALA A 355 16.09 14.63 -25.73
C ALA A 355 15.79 14.23 -27.19
N THR A 356 15.74 12.92 -27.45
CA THR A 356 15.59 12.37 -28.81
C THR A 356 14.15 11.97 -29.15
N GLY A 357 13.20 12.19 -28.25
CA GLY A 357 11.77 12.00 -28.51
C GLY A 357 11.05 13.29 -28.95
N ILE A 358 9.88 13.18 -29.59
CA ILE A 358 9.03 14.34 -29.87
C ILE A 358 8.45 14.87 -28.55
N ASN A 359 8.48 16.18 -28.32
CA ASN A 359 7.99 16.79 -27.07
C ASN A 359 8.65 16.17 -25.82
N SER A 360 9.91 15.73 -25.95
CA SER A 360 10.68 15.14 -24.87
C SER A 360 11.45 16.22 -24.11
N THR A 361 11.67 15.99 -22.81
CA THR A 361 12.45 16.89 -21.95
C THR A 361 13.51 16.08 -21.23
N SER A 362 14.77 16.44 -21.42
CA SER A 362 15.93 15.84 -20.76
C SER A 362 16.70 16.94 -20.02
N ILE A 363 16.75 16.88 -18.69
CA ILE A 363 17.40 17.88 -17.85
C ILE A 363 18.30 17.17 -16.85
N GLY A 364 19.61 17.41 -16.93
CA GLY A 364 20.62 16.74 -16.12
C GLY A 364 21.79 16.27 -16.95
N ALA A 365 22.94 16.04 -16.32
CA ALA A 365 24.06 15.44 -17.04
C ALA A 365 23.73 13.97 -17.35
N PHE A 366 23.96 13.53 -18.59
CA PHE A 366 23.68 12.18 -19.09
C PHE A 366 22.21 11.74 -18.99
N SER A 367 21.25 12.66 -18.86
CA SER A 367 19.84 12.28 -18.85
C SER A 367 19.36 11.91 -20.25
N ASP A 368 18.47 10.92 -20.36
CA ASP A 368 17.99 10.35 -21.62
C ASP A 368 16.44 10.35 -21.66
N ALA A 369 15.85 11.20 -22.49
CA ALA A 369 14.42 11.22 -22.79
C ALA A 369 14.20 10.86 -24.26
N THR A 370 14.04 9.55 -24.55
CA THR A 370 14.20 9.04 -25.91
C THR A 370 12.90 8.86 -26.70
N MET A 371 11.76 8.85 -26.00
CA MET A 371 10.44 8.59 -26.59
C MET A 371 9.52 9.82 -26.57
N THR A 372 8.44 9.77 -27.34
CA THR A 372 7.46 10.87 -27.40
C THR A 372 6.84 11.16 -26.03
N ASN A 373 6.76 12.44 -25.65
CA ASN A 373 6.26 12.92 -24.36
C ASN A 373 7.02 12.35 -23.14
N SER A 374 8.25 11.85 -23.33
CA SER A 374 9.07 11.39 -22.21
C SER A 374 9.74 12.55 -21.48
N SER A 375 9.90 12.44 -20.17
CA SER A 375 10.56 13.45 -19.34
C SER A 375 11.59 12.80 -18.42
N ALA A 376 12.87 13.13 -18.60
CA ALA A 376 13.98 12.71 -17.76
C ALA A 376 14.57 13.91 -17.03
N LEU A 377 14.57 13.90 -15.69
CA LEU A 377 15.04 14.99 -14.84
C LEU A 377 15.97 14.46 -13.74
N GLY A 378 17.27 14.74 -13.85
CA GLY A 378 18.29 14.33 -12.90
C GLY A 378 19.54 13.77 -13.58
N TYR A 379 20.62 13.60 -12.82
CA TYR A 379 21.84 12.95 -13.33
C TYR A 379 21.53 11.52 -13.78
N ALA A 380 21.85 11.18 -15.03
CA ALA A 380 21.61 9.85 -15.59
C ALA A 380 20.14 9.35 -15.46
N ALA A 381 19.17 10.26 -15.35
CA ALA A 381 17.76 9.88 -15.38
C ALA A 381 17.38 9.38 -16.78
N ARG A 382 16.70 8.25 -16.88
CA ARG A 382 16.31 7.66 -18.16
C ARG A 382 14.80 7.46 -18.24
N ALA A 383 14.19 8.13 -19.21
CA ALA A 383 12.79 8.02 -19.60
C ALA A 383 12.70 7.51 -21.04
N SER A 384 12.65 6.19 -21.22
CA SER A 384 12.68 5.54 -22.53
C SER A 384 11.36 4.91 -22.95
N GLY A 385 10.29 5.11 -22.18
CA GLY A 385 8.93 4.71 -22.54
C GLY A 385 8.12 5.85 -23.15
N PHE A 386 7.10 5.54 -23.96
CA PHE A 386 6.13 6.54 -24.42
C PHE A 386 5.40 7.16 -23.23
N GLN A 387 5.31 8.50 -23.14
CA GLN A 387 4.74 9.21 -21.98
C GLN A 387 5.38 8.86 -20.62
N SER A 388 6.61 8.33 -20.61
CA SER A 388 7.30 7.98 -19.36
C SER A 388 7.86 9.20 -18.65
N THR A 389 7.92 9.15 -17.33
CA THR A 389 8.50 10.19 -16.48
C THR A 389 9.54 9.59 -15.56
N SER A 390 10.77 10.08 -15.62
CA SER A 390 11.89 9.67 -14.77
C SER A 390 12.46 10.91 -14.07
N ILE A 391 12.38 10.95 -12.75
CA ILE A 391 12.83 12.07 -11.91
C ILE A 391 13.72 11.55 -10.79
N GLY A 392 15.00 11.90 -10.80
CA GLY A 392 15.95 11.44 -9.81
C GLY A 392 17.30 11.10 -10.41
N THR A 393 18.29 10.88 -9.55
CA THR A 393 19.59 10.38 -10.02
C THR A 393 19.47 8.89 -10.36
N ALA A 394 19.84 8.52 -11.58
CA ALA A 394 19.79 7.15 -12.09
C ALA A 394 18.39 6.49 -11.97
N SER A 395 17.31 7.27 -12.04
CA SER A 395 15.96 6.72 -12.12
C SER A 395 15.67 6.17 -13.52
N ASP A 396 14.90 5.09 -13.61
CA ASP A 396 14.62 4.35 -14.84
C ASP A 396 13.11 4.18 -15.04
N ALA A 397 12.55 4.89 -16.03
CA ALA A 397 11.16 4.73 -16.48
C ALA A 397 11.17 4.27 -17.94
N THR A 398 11.15 2.95 -18.17
CA THR A 398 11.53 2.39 -19.48
C THR A 398 10.36 1.97 -20.37
N MET A 399 9.15 1.84 -19.80
CA MET A 399 7.96 1.37 -20.51
C MET A 399 6.90 2.47 -20.63
N THR A 400 5.91 2.24 -21.50
CA THR A 400 4.82 3.21 -21.73
C THR A 400 4.09 3.55 -20.43
N ASP A 401 3.81 4.83 -20.23
CA ASP A 401 3.12 5.40 -19.05
C ASP A 401 3.79 5.05 -17.71
N SER A 402 5.07 4.69 -17.71
CA SER A 402 5.81 4.41 -16.48
C SER A 402 6.28 5.70 -15.79
N SER A 403 6.28 5.71 -14.47
CA SER A 403 6.73 6.86 -13.66
C SER A 403 7.71 6.42 -12.58
N ALA A 404 8.97 6.82 -12.70
CA ALA A 404 10.02 6.59 -11.71
C ALA A 404 10.43 7.90 -11.03
N VAL A 405 10.33 7.97 -9.70
CA VAL A 405 10.68 9.17 -8.92
C VAL A 405 11.54 8.78 -7.72
N GLY A 406 12.82 9.14 -7.73
CA GLY A 406 13.77 8.87 -6.63
C GLY A 406 15.14 8.40 -7.12
N TYR A 407 16.12 8.38 -6.22
CA TYR A 407 17.45 7.82 -6.50
C TYR A 407 17.33 6.32 -6.81
N PHE A 408 17.74 5.88 -8.01
CA PHE A 408 17.59 4.48 -8.46
C PHE A 408 16.16 3.93 -8.41
N ALA A 409 15.12 4.78 -8.53
CA ALA A 409 13.75 4.30 -8.69
C ALA A 409 13.59 3.59 -10.05
N GLN A 410 13.01 2.40 -10.07
CA GLN A 410 12.81 1.58 -11.28
C GLN A 410 11.32 1.39 -11.55
N ALA A 411 10.79 2.02 -12.59
CA ALA A 411 9.46 1.81 -13.15
C ALA A 411 9.60 1.16 -14.54
N ILE A 412 9.87 -0.15 -14.54
CA ILE A 412 10.21 -0.92 -15.74
C ILE A 412 8.98 -1.66 -16.30
N GLY A 413 7.89 -1.75 -15.53
CA GLY A 413 6.63 -2.32 -16.00
C GLY A 413 5.81 -1.34 -16.87
N LEU A 414 4.95 -1.88 -17.75
CA LEU A 414 3.93 -1.09 -18.47
C LEU A 414 2.96 -0.43 -17.47
N ARG A 415 2.72 0.88 -17.57
CA ARG A 415 1.87 1.66 -16.63
C ARG A 415 2.30 1.50 -15.16
N SER A 416 3.58 1.23 -14.91
CA SER A 416 4.11 1.05 -13.55
C SER A 416 4.46 2.37 -12.88
N THR A 417 4.35 2.42 -11.56
CA THR A 417 4.72 3.59 -10.75
C THR A 417 5.71 3.19 -9.68
N SER A 418 6.88 3.84 -9.64
CA SER A 418 7.93 3.60 -8.67
C SER A 418 8.34 4.93 -8.04
N ILE A 419 8.03 5.14 -6.76
CA ILE A 419 8.31 6.38 -6.03
C ILE A 419 9.05 6.05 -4.74
N GLY A 420 10.29 6.51 -4.61
CA GLY A 420 11.15 6.24 -3.48
C GLY A 420 12.57 5.92 -3.94
N ALA A 421 13.56 6.13 -3.07
CA ALA A 421 14.92 5.72 -3.39
C ALA A 421 14.99 4.17 -3.40
N GLY A 422 15.50 3.59 -4.50
CA GLY A 422 15.61 2.15 -4.71
C GLY A 422 14.28 1.40 -4.82
N SER A 423 13.14 2.08 -5.02
CA SER A 423 11.85 1.39 -5.24
C SER A 423 11.84 0.68 -6.60
N GLY A 424 11.14 -0.45 -6.71
CA GLY A 424 11.09 -1.27 -7.92
C GLY A 424 9.68 -1.73 -8.28
N ALA A 425 9.12 -1.19 -9.36
CA ALA A 425 7.86 -1.60 -9.98
C ALA A 425 8.16 -2.16 -11.38
N THR A 426 8.38 -3.48 -11.47
CA THR A 426 9.02 -4.11 -12.65
C THR A 426 8.05 -4.80 -13.60
N THR A 427 6.80 -4.97 -13.19
CA THR A 427 5.76 -5.70 -13.94
C THR A 427 4.60 -4.79 -14.34
N PRO A 428 3.78 -5.17 -15.33
CA PRO A 428 2.64 -4.36 -15.75
C PRO A 428 1.71 -4.03 -14.58
N ASP A 429 1.23 -2.78 -14.54
CA ASP A 429 0.29 -2.27 -13.54
C ASP A 429 0.80 -2.30 -12.08
N SER A 430 2.10 -2.52 -11.87
CA SER A 430 2.68 -2.55 -10.53
C SER A 430 2.90 -1.13 -9.97
N SER A 431 2.74 -0.98 -8.66
CA SER A 431 2.99 0.29 -7.94
C SER A 431 3.86 0.05 -6.72
N ALA A 432 5.05 0.64 -6.68
CA ALA A 432 5.98 0.60 -5.54
C ALA A 432 6.18 2.02 -4.97
N LEU A 433 5.75 2.26 -3.74
CA LEU A 433 5.75 3.57 -3.09
C LEU A 433 6.47 3.48 -1.72
N GLY A 434 7.72 3.92 -1.65
CA GLY A 434 8.52 3.92 -0.42
C GLY A 434 10.00 3.61 -0.68
N PHE A 435 10.86 3.90 0.30
CA PHE A 435 12.28 3.55 0.22
C PHE A 435 12.44 2.03 0.11
N GLY A 436 13.04 1.54 -0.98
CA GLY A 436 13.23 0.12 -1.22
C GLY A 436 11.93 -0.69 -1.34
N ALA A 437 10.77 -0.07 -1.61
CA ALA A 437 9.53 -0.80 -1.85
C ALA A 437 9.63 -1.62 -3.15
N VAL A 438 9.18 -2.88 -3.12
CA VAL A 438 9.25 -3.80 -4.26
C VAL A 438 7.84 -4.27 -4.64
N ALA A 439 7.46 -4.06 -5.90
CA ALA A 439 6.23 -4.53 -6.52
C ALA A 439 6.58 -5.27 -7.82
N THR A 440 6.83 -6.58 -7.72
CA THR A 440 7.25 -7.44 -8.85
C THR A 440 6.16 -8.37 -9.36
N GLY A 441 4.96 -8.33 -8.76
CA GLY A 441 3.79 -9.03 -9.25
C GLY A 441 3.03 -8.20 -10.30
N GLY A 442 2.38 -8.84 -11.27
CA GLY A 442 1.43 -8.13 -12.15
C GLY A 442 0.30 -7.52 -11.32
N GLN A 443 -0.07 -6.26 -11.58
CA GLN A 443 -1.10 -5.53 -10.82
C GLN A 443 -0.82 -5.43 -9.30
N SER A 444 0.42 -5.66 -8.86
CA SER A 444 0.78 -5.63 -7.44
C SER A 444 0.94 -4.19 -6.92
N THR A 445 0.67 -4.00 -5.63
CA THR A 445 0.82 -2.71 -4.95
C THR A 445 1.65 -2.88 -3.69
N SER A 446 2.77 -2.16 -3.60
CA SER A 446 3.68 -2.15 -2.46
C SER A 446 3.81 -0.72 -1.94
N ILE A 447 3.40 -0.46 -0.70
CA ILE A 447 3.41 0.87 -0.07
C ILE A 447 4.04 0.78 1.31
N GLY A 448 5.20 1.41 1.49
CA GLY A 448 5.98 1.34 2.72
C GLY A 448 7.47 1.19 2.46
N ALA A 449 8.30 1.54 3.44
CA ALA A 449 9.72 1.26 3.30
C ALA A 449 9.94 -0.26 3.38
N PHE A 450 10.64 -0.80 2.39
CA PHE A 450 10.94 -2.23 2.24
C PHE A 450 9.70 -3.15 2.24
N SER A 451 8.54 -2.67 1.81
CA SER A 451 7.39 -3.56 1.58
C SER A 451 7.60 -4.38 0.31
N ASP A 452 7.10 -5.62 0.31
CA ASP A 452 7.29 -6.58 -0.76
C ASP A 452 5.92 -7.13 -1.23
N ALA A 453 5.49 -6.75 -2.44
CA ALA A 453 4.32 -7.29 -3.13
C ALA A 453 4.80 -8.04 -4.39
N THR A 454 5.16 -9.31 -4.22
CA THR A 454 5.99 -10.01 -5.23
C THR A 454 5.20 -10.86 -6.23
N MET A 455 3.93 -11.14 -5.95
CA MET A 455 3.07 -12.02 -6.75
C MET A 455 1.90 -11.27 -7.39
N MET A 456 1.27 -11.87 -8.40
CA MET A 456 0.12 -11.29 -9.11
C MET A 456 -1.00 -10.89 -8.13
N ASP A 457 -1.59 -9.71 -8.33
CA ASP A 457 -2.65 -9.12 -7.51
C ASP A 457 -2.34 -8.99 -6.01
N SER A 458 -1.05 -9.04 -5.62
CA SER A 458 -0.66 -8.90 -4.21
C SER A 458 -0.62 -7.44 -3.77
N SER A 459 -0.98 -7.18 -2.52
CA SER A 459 -0.97 -5.84 -1.92
C SER A 459 -0.25 -5.85 -0.58
N ALA A 460 0.87 -5.14 -0.48
CA ALA A 460 1.64 -4.95 0.74
C ALA A 460 1.60 -3.47 1.18
N VAL A 461 1.14 -3.19 2.40
CA VAL A 461 1.03 -1.83 2.94
C VAL A 461 1.59 -1.79 4.36
N GLY A 462 2.76 -1.19 4.54
CA GLY A 462 3.44 -1.05 5.83
C GLY A 462 4.96 -1.24 5.74
N TYR A 463 5.69 -0.83 6.77
CA TYR A 463 7.13 -1.10 6.85
C TYR A 463 7.39 -2.62 6.92
N LEU A 464 8.17 -3.16 5.98
CA LEU A 464 8.43 -4.61 5.87
C LEU A 464 7.16 -5.47 5.77
N ALA A 465 6.07 -4.95 5.21
CA ALA A 465 4.89 -5.76 4.91
C ALA A 465 5.21 -6.71 3.74
N GLN A 466 4.93 -8.00 3.89
CA GLN A 466 5.18 -9.02 2.87
C GLN A 466 3.86 -9.61 2.36
N ALA A 467 3.55 -9.38 1.09
CA ALA A 467 2.45 -10.00 0.36
C ALA A 467 3.03 -10.86 -0.77
N THR A 468 3.48 -12.07 -0.42
CA THR A 468 4.21 -12.97 -1.33
C THR A 468 3.36 -14.12 -1.87
N GLY A 469 2.05 -14.13 -1.55
CA GLY A 469 1.08 -15.04 -2.15
C GLY A 469 0.34 -14.42 -3.34
N ILE A 470 -0.17 -15.24 -4.26
CA ILE A 470 -1.06 -14.76 -5.35
C ILE A 470 -2.35 -14.20 -4.73
N SER A 471 -2.76 -13.01 -5.16
CA SER A 471 -3.94 -12.30 -4.63
C SER A 471 -3.91 -12.15 -3.10
N SER A 472 -2.72 -12.06 -2.50
CA SER A 472 -2.53 -11.89 -1.07
C SER A 472 -2.60 -10.43 -0.64
N THR A 473 -3.05 -10.17 0.58
CA THR A 473 -3.12 -8.82 1.15
C THR A 473 -2.39 -8.79 2.49
N SER A 474 -1.39 -7.93 2.62
CA SER A 474 -0.61 -7.74 3.83
C SER A 474 -0.64 -6.26 4.23
N ILE A 475 -1.33 -5.93 5.31
CA ILE A 475 -1.51 -4.55 5.79
C ILE A 475 -1.07 -4.46 7.25
N GLY A 476 0.01 -3.73 7.51
CA GLY A 476 0.63 -3.59 8.82
C GLY A 476 2.15 -3.65 8.72
N ALA A 477 2.86 -3.05 9.67
CA ALA A 477 4.30 -3.26 9.72
C ALA A 477 4.59 -4.73 10.10
N PHE A 478 5.52 -5.37 9.39
CA PHE A 478 5.89 -6.79 9.55
C PHE A 478 4.74 -7.78 9.34
N SER A 479 3.65 -7.41 8.67
CA SER A 479 2.59 -8.37 8.35
C SER A 479 3.05 -9.32 7.22
N ASP A 480 2.64 -10.58 7.30
CA ASP A 480 3.05 -11.64 6.38
C ASP A 480 1.84 -12.38 5.82
N ALA A 481 1.56 -12.18 4.53
CA ALA A 481 0.54 -12.90 3.77
C ALA A 481 1.23 -13.69 2.65
N THR A 482 1.63 -14.94 2.96
CA THR A 482 2.64 -15.66 2.16
C THR A 482 2.08 -16.66 1.17
N THR A 483 0.76 -16.87 1.15
CA THR A 483 0.13 -17.91 0.34
C THR A 483 -1.08 -17.38 -0.45
N THR A 484 -1.58 -18.17 -1.40
CA THR A 484 -2.67 -17.74 -2.28
C THR A 484 -3.93 -17.35 -1.50
N ASN A 485 -4.51 -16.20 -1.83
CA ASN A 485 -5.70 -15.62 -1.18
C ASN A 485 -5.55 -15.38 0.33
N SER A 486 -4.33 -15.36 0.88
CA SER A 486 -4.13 -15.08 2.31
C SER A 486 -4.22 -13.58 2.59
N SER A 487 -4.79 -13.21 3.75
CA SER A 487 -4.91 -11.82 4.19
C SER A 487 -4.37 -11.64 5.61
N ALA A 488 -3.31 -10.86 5.79
CA ALA A 488 -2.75 -10.48 7.08
C ALA A 488 -3.01 -9.00 7.36
N LEU A 489 -3.81 -8.71 8.39
CA LEU A 489 -4.29 -7.36 8.70
C LEU A 489 -3.92 -6.98 10.13
N GLY A 490 -2.82 -6.26 10.31
CA GLY A 490 -2.31 -5.75 11.59
C GLY A 490 -0.79 -5.88 11.71
N PHE A 491 -0.20 -5.16 12.68
CA PHE A 491 1.23 -5.30 13.01
C PHE A 491 1.57 -6.77 13.29
N ASN A 492 2.55 -7.33 12.58
CA ASN A 492 3.00 -8.71 12.77
C ASN A 492 1.88 -9.77 12.64
N ALA A 493 0.81 -9.49 11.89
CA ALA A 493 -0.20 -10.48 11.55
C ALA A 493 0.37 -11.50 10.54
N GLN A 494 0.10 -12.79 10.72
CA GLN A 494 0.68 -13.87 9.91
C GLN A 494 -0.42 -14.76 9.32
N ALA A 495 -0.69 -14.62 8.02
CA ALA A 495 -1.60 -15.48 7.26
C ALA A 495 -0.77 -16.41 6.35
N THR A 496 -0.41 -17.58 6.90
CA THR A 496 0.55 -18.52 6.29
C THR A 496 -0.11 -19.73 5.63
N ALA A 497 -1.44 -19.79 5.61
CA ALA A 497 -2.20 -20.84 4.95
C ALA A 497 -3.09 -20.30 3.81
N ILE A 498 -3.36 -21.15 2.83
CA ILE A 498 -4.17 -20.81 1.65
C ILE A 498 -5.56 -20.34 2.09
N ASN A 499 -6.04 -19.24 1.49
CA ASN A 499 -7.37 -18.68 1.75
C ASN A 499 -7.63 -18.44 3.26
N SER A 500 -6.61 -17.98 4.00
CA SER A 500 -6.70 -17.69 5.43
C SER A 500 -6.66 -16.18 5.71
N VAL A 501 -7.24 -15.76 6.82
CA VAL A 501 -7.26 -14.36 7.26
C VAL A 501 -6.73 -14.27 8.69
N ALA A 502 -5.61 -13.59 8.89
CA ALA A 502 -5.12 -13.20 10.20
C ALA A 502 -5.55 -11.75 10.49
N LEU A 503 -6.52 -11.58 11.38
CA LEU A 503 -7.13 -10.29 11.71
C LEU A 503 -6.68 -9.79 13.08
N GLY A 504 -5.96 -8.66 13.10
CA GLY A 504 -5.40 -8.03 14.29
C GLY A 504 -3.90 -8.27 14.47
N ALA A 505 -3.27 -7.42 15.28
CA ALA A 505 -1.83 -7.49 15.52
C ALA A 505 -1.41 -8.84 16.14
N ASN A 506 -0.32 -9.45 15.67
CA ASN A 506 0.14 -10.76 16.15
C ASN A 506 -0.86 -11.93 15.97
N SER A 507 -1.93 -11.76 15.18
CA SER A 507 -2.82 -12.88 14.86
C SER A 507 -2.12 -13.87 13.95
N VAL A 508 -2.38 -15.17 14.13
CA VAL A 508 -1.78 -16.24 13.32
C VAL A 508 -2.88 -17.09 12.72
N ALA A 509 -2.94 -17.13 11.39
CA ALA A 509 -3.84 -17.98 10.60
C ALA A 509 -2.99 -18.97 9.79
N ASN A 510 -2.72 -20.14 10.38
CA ASN A 510 -1.88 -21.20 9.81
C ASN A 510 -2.70 -22.43 9.36
N ILE A 511 -4.02 -22.28 9.25
CA ILE A 511 -4.95 -23.32 8.77
C ILE A 511 -5.73 -22.77 7.58
N ALA A 512 -5.83 -23.55 6.50
CA ALA A 512 -6.50 -23.11 5.28
C ALA A 512 -7.99 -22.87 5.51
N ASN A 513 -8.57 -21.88 4.81
CA ASN A 513 -9.98 -21.52 4.90
C ASN A 513 -10.44 -21.10 6.32
N THR A 514 -9.58 -20.39 7.06
CA THR A 514 -9.92 -19.91 8.41
C THR A 514 -9.73 -18.41 8.56
N VAL A 515 -10.50 -17.81 9.47
CA VAL A 515 -10.25 -16.47 9.98
C VAL A 515 -9.77 -16.61 11.42
N SER A 516 -8.55 -16.19 11.69
CA SER A 516 -7.99 -16.14 13.04
C SER A 516 -7.95 -14.70 13.54
N VAL A 517 -8.56 -14.46 14.70
CA VAL A 517 -8.57 -13.15 15.37
C VAL A 517 -7.51 -13.03 16.47
N GLY A 518 -6.61 -14.01 16.59
CA GLY A 518 -5.59 -14.05 17.63
C GLY A 518 -4.52 -15.10 17.37
N ALA A 519 -3.71 -15.40 18.39
CA ALA A 519 -2.79 -16.53 18.40
C ALA A 519 -3.13 -17.43 19.59
N VAL A 520 -2.62 -18.66 19.61
CA VAL A 520 -2.80 -19.59 20.73
C VAL A 520 -2.25 -18.94 22.02
N GLY A 521 -3.06 -18.87 23.07
CA GLY A 521 -2.73 -18.19 24.33
C GLY A 521 -2.82 -16.66 24.28
N SER A 522 -3.30 -16.10 23.16
CA SER A 522 -3.56 -14.67 22.95
C SER A 522 -4.82 -14.48 22.11
N GLU A 523 -5.87 -15.24 22.45
CA GLU A 523 -7.17 -15.20 21.80
C GLU A 523 -7.88 -13.87 22.08
N ARG A 524 -8.68 -13.41 21.11
CA ARG A 524 -9.47 -12.17 21.24
C ARG A 524 -10.94 -12.47 21.40
N GLN A 525 -11.61 -11.63 22.17
CA GLN A 525 -13.07 -11.63 22.25
C GLN A 525 -13.66 -10.95 21.00
N ILE A 526 -14.64 -11.62 20.38
CA ILE A 526 -15.47 -11.03 19.32
C ILE A 526 -16.72 -10.46 20.00
N LYS A 527 -16.85 -9.12 20.02
CA LYS A 527 -17.99 -8.43 20.65
C LYS A 527 -18.98 -7.92 19.61
N ASN A 528 -20.22 -7.66 20.05
CA ASN A 528 -21.34 -7.18 19.23
C ASN A 528 -21.81 -8.17 18.16
N VAL A 529 -21.74 -9.47 18.46
CA VAL A 529 -22.24 -10.55 17.60
C VAL A 529 -23.76 -10.69 17.83
N ALA A 530 -24.55 -10.35 16.81
CA ALA A 530 -26.00 -10.59 16.82
C ALA A 530 -26.29 -12.10 16.93
N ALA A 531 -27.50 -12.46 17.35
CA ALA A 531 -27.88 -13.87 17.45
C ALA A 531 -27.89 -14.51 16.06
N GLY A 532 -27.24 -15.67 15.92
CA GLY A 532 -27.26 -16.47 14.71
C GLY A 532 -28.66 -17.01 14.42
N THR A 533 -29.06 -17.03 13.16
CA THR A 533 -30.38 -17.50 12.70
C THR A 533 -30.28 -18.71 11.77
N LEU A 534 -29.13 -18.88 11.10
CA LEU A 534 -28.80 -20.04 10.28
C LEU A 534 -27.80 -20.94 11.02
N GLY A 535 -27.71 -22.20 10.59
CA GLY A 535 -26.77 -23.18 11.18
C GLY A 535 -25.29 -22.87 10.98
N THR A 536 -24.94 -21.90 10.12
CA THR A 536 -23.56 -21.45 9.84
C THR A 536 -23.19 -20.13 10.52
N ASP A 537 -24.12 -19.52 11.24
CA ASP A 537 -23.88 -18.25 11.92
C ASP A 537 -23.08 -18.48 13.22
N ALA A 538 -22.30 -17.48 13.62
CA ALA A 538 -21.65 -17.50 14.92
C ALA A 538 -22.70 -17.41 16.05
N VAL A 539 -22.60 -18.29 17.04
CA VAL A 539 -23.45 -18.29 18.23
C VAL A 539 -22.93 -17.28 19.23
N ASN A 540 -23.78 -16.37 19.71
CA ASN A 540 -23.41 -15.45 20.79
C ASN A 540 -23.68 -16.03 22.18
N LYS A 541 -23.16 -15.38 23.24
CA LYS A 541 -23.29 -15.87 24.62
C LYS A 541 -24.76 -16.07 25.04
N THR A 542 -25.67 -15.16 24.66
CA THR A 542 -27.09 -15.27 25.02
C THR A 542 -27.74 -16.52 24.45
N GLN A 543 -27.42 -16.89 23.20
CA GLN A 543 -27.91 -18.13 22.59
C GLN A 543 -27.32 -19.38 23.27
N LEU A 544 -26.03 -19.34 23.62
CA LEU A 544 -25.41 -20.43 24.38
C LEU A 544 -26.04 -20.59 25.76
N ASP A 545 -26.23 -19.49 26.49
CA ASP A 545 -26.88 -19.48 27.80
C ASP A 545 -28.32 -20.03 27.69
N ALA A 546 -29.08 -19.65 26.65
CA ALA A 546 -30.42 -20.17 26.40
C ALA A 546 -30.43 -21.68 26.08
N ALA A 547 -29.45 -22.17 25.29
CA ALA A 547 -29.32 -23.59 24.98
C ALA A 547 -28.97 -24.42 26.24
N VAL A 548 -28.09 -23.89 27.10
CA VAL A 548 -27.74 -24.53 28.38
C VAL A 548 -28.92 -24.53 29.34
N LEU A 549 -29.75 -23.48 29.37
CA LEU A 549 -30.99 -23.43 30.17
C LEU A 549 -32.07 -24.38 29.62
N ALA A 550 -32.19 -24.52 28.30
CA ALA A 550 -33.11 -25.46 27.68
C ALA A 550 -32.68 -26.93 27.87
N GLY A 551 -31.38 -27.20 28.02
CA GLY A 551 -30.83 -28.50 28.41
C GLY A 551 -30.56 -28.64 29.92
N GLY A 552 -30.96 -27.65 30.72
CA GLY A 552 -30.69 -27.53 32.16
C GLY A 552 -31.60 -28.39 33.04
N GLY A 553 -32.22 -29.42 32.45
CA GLY A 553 -32.82 -30.48 33.23
C GLY A 553 -31.73 -31.13 34.08
N SER A 554 -31.95 -31.15 35.38
CA SER A 554 -31.34 -32.13 36.28
C SER A 554 -31.06 -33.45 35.53
N ILE A 555 -29.81 -33.90 35.49
CA ILE A 555 -29.36 -35.16 34.83
C ILE A 555 -30.07 -36.43 35.32
N TYR A 556 -31.01 -36.30 36.27
CA TYR A 556 -31.76 -37.38 36.88
C TYR A 556 -33.27 -37.30 36.63
N LEU A 557 -33.85 -36.15 36.24
CA LEU A 557 -35.29 -36.00 35.97
C LEU A 557 -35.53 -34.89 34.92
N ASP A 558 -36.24 -35.25 33.84
CA ASP A 558 -36.87 -34.33 32.87
C ASP A 558 -38.39 -34.43 33.09
N VAL A 559 -39.05 -33.33 33.47
CA VAL A 559 -40.47 -33.28 33.80
C VAL A 559 -41.20 -32.48 32.72
N ASN A 560 -41.87 -33.19 31.81
CA ASN A 560 -42.76 -32.59 30.81
C ASN A 560 -44.18 -32.43 31.38
N SER A 561 -44.45 -31.34 32.10
CA SER A 561 -45.79 -30.97 32.54
C SER A 561 -46.29 -29.74 31.79
N ALA A 562 -47.38 -29.88 31.03
CA ALA A 562 -47.97 -28.84 30.21
C ALA A 562 -49.11 -28.04 30.91
N GLY A 563 -49.36 -28.26 32.21
CA GLY A 563 -50.36 -27.56 33.04
C GLY A 563 -49.72 -26.65 34.09
N ALA A 564 -50.54 -25.96 34.92
CA ALA A 564 -50.03 -25.34 36.14
C ALA A 564 -49.34 -26.43 36.99
N GLY A 565 -48.11 -26.13 37.42
CA GLY A 565 -47.08 -27.14 37.64
C GLY A 565 -47.19 -27.85 38.98
N ALA A 566 -46.71 -29.09 39.03
CA ALA A 566 -46.35 -29.76 40.28
C ALA A 566 -45.47 -28.84 41.14
N ASP A 567 -45.73 -28.79 42.44
CA ASP A 567 -45.08 -27.89 43.38
C ASP A 567 -44.10 -28.65 44.30
N ALA A 568 -42.81 -28.63 43.93
CA ALA A 568 -41.71 -29.19 44.73
C ALA A 568 -41.03 -28.07 45.56
N THR A 569 -41.76 -27.49 46.52
CA THR A 569 -41.24 -26.39 47.38
C THR A 569 -40.31 -26.86 48.49
N GLY A 570 -40.36 -28.13 48.86
CA GLY A 570 -39.44 -28.72 49.84
C GLY A 570 -38.00 -28.81 49.32
N ALA A 571 -37.01 -28.61 50.19
CA ALA A 571 -35.61 -28.82 49.80
C ALA A 571 -35.36 -30.30 49.48
N ASP A 572 -34.69 -30.60 48.37
CA ASP A 572 -34.47 -31.96 47.86
C ASP A 572 -35.77 -32.77 47.58
N SER A 573 -36.93 -32.13 47.35
CA SER A 573 -38.20 -32.83 47.10
C SER A 573 -38.44 -33.20 45.63
N ILE A 574 -39.38 -34.12 45.38
CA ILE A 574 -39.80 -34.57 44.04
C ILE A 574 -41.33 -34.43 43.92
N ALA A 575 -41.82 -33.62 42.97
CA ALA A 575 -43.24 -33.51 42.66
C ALA A 575 -43.52 -33.85 41.17
N ILE A 576 -44.41 -34.81 40.90
CA ILE A 576 -44.76 -35.27 39.54
C ILE A 576 -46.28 -35.47 39.43
N GLY A 577 -46.99 -34.57 38.77
CA GLY A 577 -48.44 -34.68 38.52
C GLY A 577 -49.08 -33.32 38.23
N SER A 578 -50.03 -33.26 37.31
CA SER A 578 -50.82 -32.05 37.03
C SER A 578 -51.94 -31.86 38.04
N ASP A 579 -52.60 -30.70 38.01
CA ASP A 579 -53.89 -30.48 38.66
C ASP A 579 -54.86 -31.64 38.38
N GLY A 580 -55.67 -31.97 39.38
CA GLY A 580 -56.86 -32.80 39.23
C GLY A 580 -57.89 -32.20 38.27
N VAL A 581 -59.02 -32.88 38.13
CA VAL A 581 -60.12 -32.45 37.23
C VAL A 581 -60.97 -31.30 37.80
N ASP A 582 -60.58 -30.72 38.94
CA ASP A 582 -61.32 -29.67 39.65
C ASP A 582 -60.63 -28.30 39.49
N ALA A 583 -61.41 -27.22 39.44
CA ALA A 583 -60.94 -25.87 39.15
C ALA A 583 -60.13 -25.21 40.29
N ASP A 584 -60.15 -25.82 41.49
CA ASP A 584 -59.40 -25.40 42.68
C ASP A 584 -58.28 -26.39 43.05
N ALA A 585 -58.01 -27.40 42.21
CA ALA A 585 -57.02 -28.44 42.48
C ALA A 585 -55.60 -27.95 42.19
N ASP A 586 -54.73 -28.03 43.19
CA ASP A 586 -53.28 -27.87 43.03
C ASP A 586 -52.69 -29.17 42.45
N GLY A 587 -51.71 -29.08 41.55
CA GLY A 587 -50.90 -30.23 41.12
C GLY A 587 -50.18 -30.95 42.28
N ALA A 588 -49.40 -31.99 41.98
CA ALA A 588 -48.68 -32.74 43.01
C ALA A 588 -47.86 -31.80 43.93
N GLN A 589 -48.02 -31.89 45.25
CA GLN A 589 -47.39 -31.03 46.25
C GLN A 589 -46.37 -31.80 47.08
N ALA A 590 -45.08 -31.49 46.94
CA ALA A 590 -44.00 -32.03 47.75
C ALA A 590 -43.34 -30.89 48.54
N THR A 591 -44.03 -30.41 49.58
CA THR A 591 -43.66 -29.19 50.33
C THR A 591 -42.68 -29.47 51.48
N GLY A 592 -42.58 -30.71 51.94
CA GLY A 592 -41.62 -31.13 52.97
C GLY A 592 -40.20 -31.37 52.44
N THR A 593 -39.19 -31.25 53.30
CA THR A 593 -37.78 -31.55 52.93
C THR A 593 -37.62 -33.02 52.57
N ARG A 594 -37.00 -33.34 51.42
CA ARG A 594 -36.82 -34.71 50.90
C ARG A 594 -38.13 -35.49 50.75
N SER A 595 -39.24 -34.78 50.53
CA SER A 595 -40.54 -35.40 50.29
C SER A 595 -40.70 -35.84 48.82
N ILE A 596 -41.62 -36.77 48.57
CA ILE A 596 -41.93 -37.30 47.24
C ILE A 596 -43.45 -37.27 47.05
N ALA A 597 -43.96 -36.54 46.07
CA ALA A 597 -45.37 -36.52 45.67
C ALA A 597 -45.51 -36.88 44.19
N ILE A 598 -46.19 -37.99 43.88
CA ILE A 598 -46.34 -38.49 42.51
C ILE A 598 -47.81 -38.88 42.25
N GLY A 599 -48.49 -38.16 41.36
CA GLY A 599 -49.92 -38.31 41.03
C GLY A 599 -50.66 -36.97 41.03
N ALA A 600 -51.78 -36.87 40.30
CA ALA A 600 -52.62 -35.66 40.36
C ALA A 600 -53.14 -35.45 41.79
N ASP A 601 -53.01 -34.24 42.34
CA ASP A 601 -53.36 -33.88 43.72
C ASP A 601 -52.68 -34.73 44.81
N ALA A 602 -51.54 -35.38 44.51
CA ALA A 602 -50.75 -36.08 45.53
C ALA A 602 -50.07 -35.07 46.46
N SER A 603 -50.13 -35.27 47.78
CA SER A 603 -49.69 -34.29 48.77
C SER A 603 -48.76 -34.92 49.82
N ALA A 604 -47.49 -34.50 49.83
CA ALA A 604 -46.45 -34.88 50.78
C ALA A 604 -45.97 -33.62 51.51
N ASN A 605 -46.59 -33.31 52.64
CA ASN A 605 -46.57 -31.96 53.23
C ASN A 605 -45.43 -31.69 54.22
N ASP A 606 -44.70 -32.72 54.64
CA ASP A 606 -43.75 -32.64 55.74
C ASP A 606 -42.48 -33.46 55.43
N ASP A 607 -41.45 -33.31 56.24
CA ASP A 607 -40.13 -33.85 55.98
C ASP A 607 -40.16 -35.38 55.81
N PHE A 608 -39.50 -35.87 54.77
CA PHE A 608 -39.42 -37.30 54.40
C PHE A 608 -40.78 -37.96 54.04
N ALA A 609 -41.87 -37.18 53.88
CA ALA A 609 -43.16 -37.72 53.49
C ALA A 609 -43.15 -38.26 52.05
N THR A 610 -43.84 -39.37 51.79
CA THR A 610 -43.95 -39.98 50.45
C THR A 610 -45.42 -40.23 50.12
N ALA A 611 -45.96 -39.52 49.11
CA ALA A 611 -47.31 -39.69 48.57
C ALA A 611 -47.23 -40.16 47.10
N LEU A 612 -47.73 -41.35 46.79
CA LEU A 612 -47.70 -41.95 45.46
C LEU A 612 -49.11 -42.45 45.06
N GLY A 613 -49.76 -41.75 44.14
CA GLY A 613 -51.12 -42.03 43.65
C GLY A 613 -51.97 -40.75 43.57
N ALA A 614 -52.95 -40.72 42.68
CA ALA A 614 -53.84 -39.56 42.55
C ALA A 614 -54.62 -39.30 43.85
N GLY A 615 -54.54 -38.09 44.41
CA GLY A 615 -55.13 -37.71 45.69
C GLY A 615 -54.54 -38.41 46.91
N SER A 616 -53.37 -39.04 46.80
CA SER A 616 -52.67 -39.62 47.96
C SER A 616 -52.16 -38.52 48.89
N SER A 617 -52.23 -38.72 50.21
CA SER A 617 -51.87 -37.72 51.22
C SER A 617 -50.97 -38.31 52.30
N ALA A 618 -49.71 -37.88 52.33
CA ALA A 618 -48.77 -38.09 53.41
C ALA A 618 -48.57 -36.76 54.15
N SER A 619 -49.39 -36.53 55.18
CA SER A 619 -49.60 -35.20 55.75
C SER A 619 -48.56 -34.76 56.79
N VAL A 620 -47.74 -35.69 57.30
CA VAL A 620 -46.86 -35.46 58.45
C VAL A 620 -45.51 -36.14 58.27
N ILE A 621 -44.54 -35.79 59.13
CA ILE A 621 -43.16 -36.25 59.05
C ILE A 621 -43.04 -37.77 58.89
N SER A 622 -42.25 -38.20 57.90
CA SER A 622 -41.99 -39.61 57.54
C SER A 622 -43.24 -40.46 57.21
N ALA A 623 -44.40 -39.84 56.95
CA ALA A 623 -45.59 -40.56 56.52
C ALA A 623 -45.43 -41.11 55.09
N THR A 624 -45.96 -42.29 54.82
CA THR A 624 -45.92 -42.94 53.50
C THR A 624 -47.33 -43.32 53.06
N ALA A 625 -47.86 -42.69 52.03
CA ALA A 625 -49.15 -42.97 51.41
C ALA A 625 -48.95 -43.46 49.97
N ILE A 626 -49.28 -44.73 49.67
CA ILE A 626 -49.11 -45.34 48.35
C ILE A 626 -50.44 -45.94 47.86
N GLY A 627 -51.06 -45.33 46.87
CA GLY A 627 -52.35 -45.71 46.30
C GLY A 627 -53.23 -44.48 46.09
N ALA A 628 -54.12 -44.50 45.09
CA ALA A 628 -55.03 -43.37 44.86
C ALA A 628 -55.93 -43.15 46.10
N GLY A 629 -56.04 -41.90 46.55
CA GLY A 629 -56.77 -41.53 47.77
C GLY A 629 -56.27 -42.15 49.07
N SER A 630 -55.08 -42.76 49.10
CA SER A 630 -54.48 -43.24 50.36
C SER A 630 -54.12 -42.08 51.28
N SER A 631 -54.27 -42.25 52.59
CA SER A 631 -54.04 -41.22 53.60
C SER A 631 -53.17 -41.75 54.74
N ALA A 632 -51.98 -41.19 54.92
CA ALA A 632 -51.10 -41.41 56.05
C ALA A 632 -50.98 -40.09 56.83
N SER A 633 -51.77 -39.97 57.91
CA SER A 633 -51.87 -38.75 58.72
C SER A 633 -51.20 -38.88 60.10
N GLY A 634 -50.82 -40.08 60.52
CA GLY A 634 -50.00 -40.31 61.72
C GLY A 634 -48.50 -40.15 61.45
N ILE A 635 -47.74 -39.72 62.47
CA ILE A 635 -46.28 -39.58 62.38
C ILE A 635 -45.66 -40.96 62.06
N ALA A 636 -44.80 -41.03 61.04
CA ALA A 636 -44.22 -42.28 60.54
C ALA A 636 -45.25 -43.37 60.15
N ALA A 637 -46.50 -42.98 59.88
CA ALA A 637 -47.54 -43.92 59.47
C ALA A 637 -47.36 -44.36 58.01
N THR A 638 -47.74 -45.59 57.70
CA THR A 638 -47.66 -46.17 56.36
C THR A 638 -49.03 -46.65 55.90
N ALA A 639 -49.62 -45.98 54.90
CA ALA A 639 -50.86 -46.37 54.25
C ALA A 639 -50.57 -46.83 52.81
N THR A 640 -50.85 -48.08 52.48
CA THR A 640 -50.66 -48.62 51.14
C THR A 640 -51.92 -49.35 50.65
N GLY A 641 -52.48 -48.91 49.52
CA GLY A 641 -53.74 -49.40 48.96
C GLY A 641 -54.64 -48.25 48.51
N LEU A 642 -55.56 -48.54 47.58
CA LEU A 642 -56.60 -47.59 47.17
C LEU A 642 -57.45 -47.22 48.41
N PHE A 643 -57.52 -45.93 48.77
CA PHE A 643 -58.23 -45.41 49.95
C PHE A 643 -57.82 -46.02 51.31
N SER A 644 -56.59 -46.55 51.45
CA SER A 644 -56.09 -46.99 52.77
C SER A 644 -55.85 -45.78 53.69
N SER A 645 -56.12 -45.92 55.00
CA SER A 645 -55.98 -44.87 56.00
C SER A 645 -55.10 -45.33 57.17
N ALA A 646 -53.97 -44.67 57.41
CA ALA A 646 -53.10 -44.88 58.56
C ALA A 646 -53.07 -43.60 59.41
N GLY A 647 -53.90 -43.54 60.45
CA GLY A 647 -54.14 -42.34 61.24
C GLY A 647 -53.41 -42.28 62.59
N GLY A 648 -52.99 -43.42 63.14
CA GLY A 648 -52.24 -43.49 64.39
C GLY A 648 -50.73 -43.27 64.21
N GLU A 649 -50.04 -42.87 65.28
CA GLU A 649 -48.57 -42.77 65.27
C GLU A 649 -47.95 -44.14 64.97
N ALA A 650 -47.01 -44.19 64.02
CA ALA A 650 -46.35 -45.40 63.55
C ALA A 650 -47.32 -46.54 63.15
N SER A 651 -48.54 -46.20 62.74
CA SER A 651 -49.53 -47.20 62.30
C SER A 651 -49.27 -47.65 60.86
N SER A 652 -49.75 -48.84 60.51
CA SER A 652 -49.55 -49.45 59.19
C SER A 652 -50.84 -50.01 58.61
N ALA A 653 -51.36 -49.40 57.55
CA ALA A 653 -52.51 -49.86 56.80
C ALA A 653 -52.08 -50.43 55.44
N TYR A 654 -52.32 -51.72 55.20
CA TYR A 654 -52.02 -52.44 53.96
C TYR A 654 -53.31 -53.03 53.37
N GLY A 655 -53.73 -52.58 52.18
CA GLY A 655 -54.91 -53.10 51.47
C GLY A 655 -55.93 -52.01 51.10
N ASN A 656 -56.83 -52.32 50.16
CA ASN A 656 -57.89 -51.39 49.78
C ASN A 656 -58.80 -51.10 50.98
N ASN A 657 -58.98 -49.83 51.31
CA ASN A 657 -59.82 -49.39 52.43
C ASN A 657 -59.39 -49.95 53.82
N ALA A 658 -58.13 -50.37 53.97
CA ALA A 658 -57.58 -50.76 55.27
C ALA A 658 -57.46 -49.52 56.18
N ASN A 659 -57.80 -49.64 57.46
CA ASN A 659 -57.86 -48.54 58.42
C ASN A 659 -57.07 -48.86 59.69
N ALA A 660 -55.88 -48.28 59.84
CA ALA A 660 -55.02 -48.39 61.03
C ALA A 660 -55.04 -47.05 61.79
N SER A 661 -56.10 -46.83 62.58
CA SER A 661 -56.34 -45.55 63.27
C SER A 661 -55.76 -45.50 64.70
N GLY A 662 -55.42 -46.64 65.30
CA GLY A 662 -54.75 -46.69 66.60
C GLY A 662 -53.23 -46.51 66.50
N ASP A 663 -52.60 -45.97 67.53
CA ASP A 663 -51.14 -45.82 67.58
C ASP A 663 -50.46 -47.20 67.59
N PHE A 664 -49.38 -47.37 66.83
CA PHE A 664 -48.65 -48.64 66.63
C PHE A 664 -49.53 -49.78 66.08
N SER A 665 -50.69 -49.47 65.51
CA SER A 665 -51.61 -50.48 64.98
C SER A 665 -51.20 -50.99 63.59
N ILE A 666 -51.62 -52.21 63.26
CA ILE A 666 -51.40 -52.82 61.95
C ILE A 666 -52.75 -53.31 61.41
N ALA A 667 -53.23 -52.72 60.32
CA ALA A 667 -54.39 -53.21 59.57
C ALA A 667 -53.90 -53.73 58.20
N SER A 668 -54.00 -55.02 57.93
CA SER A 668 -53.49 -55.66 56.71
C SER A 668 -54.54 -56.57 56.08
N GLY A 669 -55.22 -56.10 55.04
CA GLY A 669 -56.29 -56.78 54.33
C GLY A 669 -57.31 -55.77 53.77
N GLN A 670 -58.07 -56.15 52.74
CA GLN A 670 -59.15 -55.30 52.23
C GLN A 670 -60.17 -55.03 53.35
N ALA A 671 -60.50 -53.76 53.60
CA ALA A 671 -61.38 -53.31 54.69
C ALA A 671 -60.99 -53.77 56.11
N SER A 672 -59.74 -54.20 56.34
CA SER A 672 -59.24 -54.48 57.70
C SER A 672 -59.23 -53.22 58.56
N THR A 673 -59.58 -53.34 59.84
CA THR A 673 -59.69 -52.19 60.77
C THR A 673 -58.95 -52.49 62.07
N ALA A 674 -57.90 -51.72 62.35
CA ALA A 674 -57.18 -51.74 63.62
C ALA A 674 -57.30 -50.35 64.28
N SER A 675 -58.27 -50.20 65.18
CA SER A 675 -58.58 -48.90 65.82
C SER A 675 -58.02 -48.76 67.23
N GLY A 676 -57.64 -49.86 67.88
CA GLY A 676 -57.02 -49.82 69.20
C GLY A 676 -55.52 -49.51 69.16
N THR A 677 -54.98 -49.00 70.27
CA THR A 677 -53.52 -48.84 70.42
C THR A 677 -52.84 -50.21 70.39
N SER A 678 -51.81 -50.38 69.57
CA SER A 678 -51.11 -51.64 69.33
C SER A 678 -52.02 -52.79 68.87
N ALA A 679 -53.17 -52.46 68.25
CA ALA A 679 -54.07 -53.45 67.67
C ALA A 679 -53.49 -54.03 66.37
N ILE A 680 -53.68 -55.33 66.15
CA ILE A 680 -53.28 -56.03 64.93
C ILE A 680 -54.55 -56.62 64.31
N ALA A 681 -54.87 -56.22 63.07
CA ALA A 681 -55.95 -56.77 62.26
C ALA A 681 -55.36 -57.23 60.92
N ILE A 682 -55.27 -58.54 60.68
CA ILE A 682 -54.68 -59.13 59.47
C ILE A 682 -55.69 -60.09 58.83
N GLY A 683 -56.14 -59.79 57.62
CA GLY A 683 -57.19 -60.52 56.89
C GLY A 683 -58.25 -59.57 56.34
N ALA A 684 -58.93 -59.97 55.26
CA ALA A 684 -60.04 -59.19 54.70
C ALA A 684 -61.14 -59.00 55.75
N ALA A 685 -61.56 -57.74 55.98
CA ALA A 685 -62.53 -57.34 56.99
C ALA A 685 -62.21 -57.76 58.44
N SER A 686 -60.95 -58.09 58.76
CA SER A 686 -60.53 -58.31 60.16
C SER A 686 -60.66 -57.04 61.00
N GLU A 687 -61.03 -57.17 62.26
CA GLU A 687 -61.34 -56.05 63.14
C GLU A 687 -60.69 -56.19 64.53
N GLY A 688 -59.76 -55.29 64.83
CA GLY A 688 -59.13 -55.11 66.14
C GLY A 688 -59.46 -53.71 66.70
N THR A 689 -60.56 -53.59 67.45
CA THR A 689 -61.09 -52.26 67.85
C THR A 689 -60.59 -51.77 69.20
N ALA A 690 -60.13 -52.67 70.08
CA ALA A 690 -59.63 -52.34 71.41
C ALA A 690 -58.09 -52.44 71.49
N ASN A 691 -57.51 -51.94 72.59
CA ASN A 691 -56.06 -51.91 72.78
C ASN A 691 -55.46 -53.31 72.91
N PHE A 692 -54.26 -53.50 72.36
CA PHE A 692 -53.48 -54.75 72.40
C PHE A 692 -54.22 -55.97 71.83
N THR A 693 -55.14 -55.75 70.89
CA THR A 693 -55.90 -56.82 70.23
C THR A 693 -55.10 -57.48 69.12
N VAL A 694 -55.39 -58.75 68.87
CA VAL A 694 -54.82 -59.52 67.76
C VAL A 694 -55.94 -60.24 67.02
N ALA A 695 -56.40 -59.70 65.89
CA ALA A 695 -57.35 -60.29 64.96
C ALA A 695 -56.60 -60.75 63.70
N ILE A 696 -56.49 -62.05 63.47
CA ILE A 696 -55.77 -62.63 62.31
C ILE A 696 -56.66 -63.66 61.61
N GLY A 697 -57.30 -63.29 60.51
CA GLY A 697 -58.19 -64.12 59.72
C GLY A 697 -59.12 -63.26 58.87
N GLY A 698 -59.34 -63.65 57.61
CA GLY A 698 -60.30 -62.96 56.75
C GLY A 698 -61.74 -63.47 56.93
N ASP A 699 -62.67 -62.84 56.23
CA ASP A 699 -64.03 -63.34 56.00
C ASP A 699 -64.00 -64.78 55.45
N GLY A 700 -64.82 -65.65 56.03
CA GLY A 700 -65.06 -67.01 55.58
C GLY A 700 -65.94 -67.07 54.34
N SER A 701 -66.99 -67.89 54.38
CA SER A 701 -67.94 -68.05 53.26
C SER A 701 -69.38 -67.79 53.71
N ASP A 702 -69.53 -67.09 54.83
CA ASP A 702 -70.79 -66.59 55.36
C ASP A 702 -71.10 -65.20 54.79
N ALA A 703 -72.16 -64.57 55.30
CA ALA A 703 -72.82 -63.44 54.65
C ALA A 703 -72.65 -62.12 55.42
N ASP A 704 -72.10 -62.17 56.62
CA ASP A 704 -71.69 -61.05 57.44
C ASP A 704 -70.26 -60.72 57.07
N ALA A 705 -70.05 -59.57 56.41
CA ALA A 705 -68.77 -59.19 55.80
C ALA A 705 -67.65 -58.86 56.81
N PHE A 706 -67.50 -59.64 57.89
CA PHE A 706 -66.51 -59.49 58.95
C PHE A 706 -65.55 -60.69 58.94
N GLY A 707 -64.27 -60.43 59.12
CA GLY A 707 -63.27 -61.49 59.34
C GLY A 707 -63.08 -61.82 60.82
N ALA A 708 -61.84 -62.13 61.21
CA ALA A 708 -61.48 -62.26 62.62
C ALA A 708 -61.77 -60.96 63.39
N GLN A 709 -62.43 -61.07 64.53
CA GLN A 709 -62.86 -59.96 65.37
C GLN A 709 -62.29 -60.10 66.79
N ALA A 710 -61.41 -59.18 67.18
CA ALA A 710 -60.88 -59.03 68.52
C ALA A 710 -61.32 -57.66 69.08
N THR A 711 -62.41 -57.64 69.85
CA THR A 711 -63.15 -56.40 70.13
C THR A 711 -62.98 -55.84 71.54
N MET A 712 -62.30 -56.57 72.42
CA MET A 712 -62.02 -56.14 73.81
C MET A 712 -60.51 -56.12 74.09
N GLU A 713 -60.09 -55.37 75.11
CA GLU A 713 -58.67 -55.22 75.47
C GLU A 713 -57.99 -56.59 75.72
N ASP A 714 -56.77 -56.73 75.23
CA ASP A 714 -55.96 -57.96 75.28
C ASP A 714 -56.61 -59.21 74.62
N SER A 715 -57.64 -59.03 73.78
CA SER A 715 -58.29 -60.17 73.11
C SER A 715 -57.52 -60.63 71.86
N THR A 716 -57.53 -61.94 71.61
CA THR A 716 -56.83 -62.59 70.47
C THR A 716 -57.80 -63.47 69.70
N ALA A 717 -58.09 -63.15 68.45
CA ALA A 717 -58.88 -63.93 67.50
C ALA A 717 -58.00 -64.36 66.33
N ILE A 718 -57.75 -65.65 66.12
CA ILE A 718 -56.89 -66.17 65.05
C ILE A 718 -57.60 -67.27 64.27
N GLY A 719 -58.03 -66.99 63.04
CA GLY A 719 -58.77 -67.87 62.13
C GLY A 719 -59.89 -67.10 61.41
N ALA A 720 -60.35 -67.60 60.26
CA ALA A 720 -61.50 -67.00 59.56
C ALA A 720 -62.73 -66.97 60.48
N ASP A 721 -63.43 -65.84 60.55
CA ASP A 721 -64.63 -65.58 61.36
C ASP A 721 -64.46 -65.94 62.85
N THR A 722 -63.24 -65.77 63.37
CA THR A 722 -63.00 -65.93 64.81
C THR A 722 -63.51 -64.73 65.59
N LEU A 723 -64.15 -64.97 66.73
CA LEU A 723 -64.69 -63.91 67.58
C LEU A 723 -64.10 -64.01 68.99
N ALA A 724 -63.22 -63.08 69.35
CA ALA A 724 -62.74 -62.86 70.70
C ALA A 724 -63.32 -61.54 71.23
N SER A 725 -64.46 -61.61 71.92
CA SER A 725 -65.19 -60.43 72.42
C SER A 725 -65.21 -60.31 73.95
N GLY A 726 -64.48 -61.16 74.66
CA GLY A 726 -64.26 -61.05 76.09
C GLY A 726 -62.95 -60.32 76.41
N LEU A 727 -62.87 -59.65 77.57
CA LEU A 727 -61.61 -59.08 78.06
C LEU A 727 -60.56 -60.19 78.24
N ARG A 728 -59.36 -60.04 77.66
CA ARG A 728 -58.29 -61.06 77.68
C ARG A 728 -58.73 -62.43 77.14
N SER A 729 -59.72 -62.49 76.25
CA SER A 729 -60.14 -63.75 75.65
C SER A 729 -59.24 -64.16 74.49
N THR A 730 -59.15 -65.47 74.22
CA THR A 730 -58.36 -66.01 73.10
C THR A 730 -59.19 -67.03 72.34
N ALA A 731 -59.45 -66.79 71.07
CA ALA A 731 -60.10 -67.70 70.14
C ALA A 731 -59.12 -68.03 68.99
N ILE A 732 -58.83 -69.31 68.76
CA ILE A 732 -57.89 -69.76 67.74
C ILE A 732 -58.51 -70.94 66.97
N GLY A 733 -58.73 -70.78 65.66
CA GLY A 733 -59.33 -71.76 64.73
C GLY A 733 -60.54 -71.17 64.00
N SER A 734 -60.77 -71.51 62.72
CA SER A 734 -61.89 -70.93 61.94
C SER A 734 -63.24 -71.08 62.66
N GLY A 735 -63.99 -69.98 62.82
CA GLY A 735 -65.26 -69.90 63.53
C GLY A 735 -65.18 -70.07 65.06
N ALA A 736 -63.98 -70.09 65.65
CA ALA A 736 -63.84 -70.17 67.10
C ALA A 736 -64.35 -68.89 67.79
N SER A 737 -65.01 -69.04 68.94
CA SER A 737 -65.66 -67.94 69.65
C SER A 737 -65.33 -67.97 71.14
N ALA A 738 -64.70 -66.91 71.65
CA ALA A 738 -64.33 -66.71 73.05
C ALA A 738 -64.93 -65.37 73.52
N THR A 739 -66.19 -65.41 73.98
CA THR A 739 -66.99 -64.19 74.22
C THR A 739 -67.01 -63.73 75.68
N ALA A 740 -66.54 -64.56 76.62
CA ALA A 740 -66.47 -64.22 78.03
C ALA A 740 -65.05 -63.81 78.46
N ASN A 741 -64.93 -63.11 79.59
CA ASN A 741 -63.63 -62.64 80.09
C ASN A 741 -62.71 -63.81 80.45
N ASN A 742 -61.42 -63.70 80.12
CA ASN A 742 -60.38 -64.72 80.31
C ASN A 742 -60.71 -66.10 79.68
N SER A 743 -61.62 -66.15 78.69
CA SER A 743 -61.99 -67.41 78.03
C SER A 743 -60.97 -67.81 76.95
N PHE A 744 -60.80 -69.12 76.72
CA PHE A 744 -59.82 -69.68 75.78
C PHE A 744 -60.45 -70.75 74.88
N ALA A 745 -60.67 -70.46 73.61
CA ALA A 745 -61.16 -71.40 72.59
C ALA A 745 -60.03 -71.75 71.60
N LEU A 746 -59.71 -73.03 71.44
CA LEU A 746 -58.69 -73.53 70.51
C LEU A 746 -59.25 -74.72 69.71
N GLY A 747 -59.47 -74.52 68.42
CA GLY A 747 -60.05 -75.49 67.48
C GLY A 747 -61.12 -74.83 66.61
N ALA A 748 -61.31 -75.33 65.38
CA ALA A 748 -62.34 -74.77 64.49
C ALA A 748 -63.75 -74.93 65.12
N ALA A 749 -64.52 -73.84 65.12
CA ALA A 749 -65.83 -73.70 65.76
C ALA A 749 -65.87 -74.02 67.28
N ALA A 750 -64.73 -73.95 67.98
CA ALA A 750 -64.69 -74.06 69.45
C ALA A 750 -65.35 -72.84 70.10
N GLN A 751 -66.16 -73.04 71.14
CA GLN A 751 -66.92 -71.99 71.82
C GLN A 751 -66.60 -71.97 73.32
N ALA A 752 -65.98 -70.88 73.81
CA ALA A 752 -65.76 -70.62 75.22
C ALA A 752 -66.58 -69.40 75.65
N THR A 753 -67.81 -69.64 76.12
CA THR A 753 -68.79 -68.59 76.47
C THR A 753 -68.92 -68.37 77.99
N GLY A 754 -68.28 -69.22 78.80
CA GLY A 754 -68.18 -69.04 80.26
C GLY A 754 -66.96 -68.22 80.68
N GLU A 755 -67.07 -67.46 81.78
CA GLU A 755 -65.93 -66.70 82.33
C GLU A 755 -64.79 -67.64 82.74
N SER A 756 -63.56 -67.37 82.29
CA SER A 756 -62.39 -68.24 82.49
C SER A 756 -62.56 -69.69 81.97
N ALA A 757 -63.50 -69.93 81.04
CA ALA A 757 -63.70 -71.24 80.42
C ALA A 757 -62.63 -71.56 79.38
N SER A 758 -62.32 -72.84 79.16
CA SER A 758 -61.41 -73.28 78.10
C SER A 758 -62.03 -74.41 77.26
N ALA A 759 -62.11 -74.21 75.95
CA ALA A 759 -62.58 -75.18 74.98
C ALA A 759 -61.45 -75.53 74.00
N LEU A 760 -60.96 -76.78 74.04
CA LEU A 760 -59.81 -77.26 73.28
C LEU A 760 -60.22 -78.43 72.34
N GLY A 761 -60.54 -78.16 71.08
CA GLY A 761 -60.88 -79.15 70.06
C GLY A 761 -61.86 -78.64 69.00
N PHE A 762 -62.01 -79.37 67.89
CA PHE A 762 -63.03 -79.07 66.86
C PHE A 762 -64.44 -79.09 67.47
N GLN A 763 -65.18 -77.98 67.40
CA GLN A 763 -66.51 -77.82 68.01
C GLN A 763 -66.58 -78.14 69.53
N ALA A 764 -65.48 -77.96 70.27
CA ALA A 764 -65.53 -78.04 71.73
C ALA A 764 -66.33 -76.85 72.30
N GLN A 765 -67.21 -77.06 73.28
CA GLN A 765 -68.01 -76.02 73.90
C GLN A 765 -67.81 -75.99 75.43
N ALA A 766 -67.38 -74.87 75.98
CA ALA A 766 -67.20 -74.63 77.41
C ALA A 766 -68.01 -73.38 77.80
N SER A 767 -69.21 -73.59 78.36
CA SER A 767 -70.21 -72.52 78.54
C SER A 767 -70.37 -72.04 79.98
N ASP A 768 -69.87 -72.80 80.96
CA ASP A 768 -69.97 -72.42 82.39
C ASP A 768 -68.67 -71.80 82.92
N ILE A 769 -68.74 -71.12 84.07
CA ILE A 769 -67.61 -70.44 84.71
C ILE A 769 -66.51 -71.45 85.06
N LYS A 770 -65.28 -71.20 84.57
CA LYS A 770 -64.10 -72.07 84.76
C LYS A 770 -64.24 -73.50 84.21
N SER A 771 -65.16 -73.71 83.27
CA SER A 771 -65.35 -75.02 82.62
C SER A 771 -64.18 -75.36 81.67
N PHE A 772 -63.85 -76.65 81.54
CA PHE A 772 -62.72 -77.14 80.72
C PHE A 772 -63.17 -78.28 79.81
N ALA A 773 -63.30 -78.03 78.51
CA ALA A 773 -63.68 -79.03 77.50
C ALA A 773 -62.46 -79.38 76.63
N ILE A 774 -62.07 -80.65 76.56
CA ILE A 774 -60.95 -81.13 75.73
C ILE A 774 -61.42 -82.25 74.81
N GLY A 775 -61.16 -82.11 73.51
CA GLY A 775 -61.45 -83.09 72.47
C GLY A 775 -62.43 -82.58 71.43
N PRO A 776 -62.55 -83.26 70.27
CA PRO A 776 -63.56 -82.91 69.27
C PRO A 776 -64.97 -83.11 69.84
N LEU A 777 -65.86 -82.15 69.62
CA LEU A 777 -67.28 -82.14 70.04
C LEU A 777 -67.50 -82.23 71.57
N SER A 778 -66.46 -82.02 72.38
CA SER A 778 -66.58 -82.09 73.85
C SER A 778 -67.40 -80.91 74.39
N GLN A 779 -68.36 -81.17 75.28
CA GLN A 779 -69.18 -80.13 75.91
C GLN A 779 -68.98 -80.12 77.43
N ALA A 780 -68.65 -78.95 77.99
CA ALA A 780 -68.62 -78.65 79.41
C ALA A 780 -69.64 -77.53 79.68
N THR A 781 -70.88 -77.94 79.99
CA THR A 781 -72.06 -77.07 80.08
C THR A 781 -72.68 -77.01 81.48
N ALA A 782 -72.06 -77.64 82.49
CA ALA A 782 -72.52 -77.69 83.87
C ALA A 782 -71.37 -77.81 84.87
#